data_AF-A0A936IAH7-F1
#
_entry.id   AF-A0A936IAH7-F1
#
_cell.length_a   1.000
_cell.length_b   1.000
_cell.length_c   1.000
_cell.angle_alpha   90.00
_cell.angle_beta   90.00
_cell.angle_gamma   90.00
#
_symmetry.space_group_name_H-M   'P 1'
#
loop_
_entity.id
_entity.type
_entity.pdbx_description
1 polymer ?
#
loop_
_entity_poly.entity_id
_entity_poly.type
_entity_poly.pdbx_seq_one_letter_code
_entity_poly.pdbx_strand_id
1 'polypeptide(L)'
;MKLYLILISILTNVSLYSQSKGVSQLQTVNSKLPATSTYAVVIGISDYQDGGIPDLRFADKDAEAFANYLRSSAGGKLDKDHLKVLINQQATMAQFANALDWLWEICKEGDQAIIYFSGHGDVEKKSLTQPGFLLCWDAPARVYMAGGAFALPMLQEVVSTLSTQNKAMVIVITDACHSGKLAGSEIYGAQLTGQNLARQYANEIKMLSCQPNEYSIEGEQWGGGRGAFSYNLIDGLYGLADGNKDLFVSLQELSRYLEDHVTTEVAPMVQVPMIIGNRITRLSSVDTKFLENLSSGKINQTQIFSPVDSRGMEDEILADMDTTIQELYQLFKIALQDKRLLLPLNACANTYYDKLIGESKLQRLHSSMTRNFAAALQDDAQQTMNRWLSIDIHQTVQSGSKNKSENIPIKVFSDRVKSYPSCLERAAVLLGQDHYLYTTLMARKYFFEGFLLANGNRNPSKEIGEKAIEKFQQSLQWQAEHPAVFWQMSQIYGYQLLLPDSMELFAKKAMEVYPRWIVPYTTLAFNFSQKYKFFEKAKLYLDQAMNLDSSSDKVWIGLGVYHIWKKEYKKAEDAFIKSIQLDSTVSDAYNNLGLVYINMGKYDLAEKNLQKSIQLDSTNSLQYNTLGFLYNNIRRYPEAEQVLLKAIQLNSNYIEAQVNLGVTYYLSGRNQEAEKVFLEVIQLDSTSVQALGNLGNIYRKRSNYPDAEKYLRKAIQIDSNFFQASANLGLVYHKLRQWKEASPFMQKAVKALPKNELLQAVLGDVYAHLDLDIDKAQSCFEKAIELDPEYPDTYRYYANLSLRKNQTEAAWTYLEKGLEKGVGEDQFAFEDLQADPDFEVMRKDLKWKTLMQKYFPDKMK
;
A
#
# COMPACT_ATOMS: atom_id res chain seq x y z
N MET A 1 -31.70 -64.48 -50.52
CA MET A 1 -31.34 -64.84 -51.91
C MET A 1 -30.28 -63.85 -52.37
N LYS A 2 -29.06 -64.33 -52.62
CA LYS A 2 -27.94 -63.55 -53.17
C LYS A 2 -28.31 -63.05 -54.57
N LEU A 3 -27.89 -61.85 -54.95
CA LEU A 3 -27.20 -61.66 -56.23
C LEU A 3 -26.30 -60.41 -56.13
N TYR A 4 -25.00 -60.65 -56.28
CA TYR A 4 -23.92 -59.70 -56.47
C TYR A 4 -23.50 -59.83 -57.94
N LEU A 5 -23.35 -58.73 -58.66
CA LEU A 5 -22.53 -58.51 -59.87
C LEU A 5 -22.72 -57.02 -60.27
N ILE A 6 -21.79 -56.17 -60.70
CA ILE A 6 -20.32 -55.99 -60.68
C ILE A 6 -20.05 -54.92 -61.78
N LEU A 7 -19.19 -53.90 -61.51
CA LEU A 7 -18.40 -53.05 -62.45
C LEU A 7 -19.16 -52.04 -63.38
N ILE A 8 -18.75 -50.80 -63.71
CA ILE A 8 -17.51 -49.99 -63.60
C ILE A 8 -17.86 -48.48 -63.69
N SER A 9 -16.97 -47.67 -63.11
CA SER A 9 -16.84 -46.20 -63.01
C SER A 9 -17.02 -45.34 -64.28
N ILE A 10 -17.64 -44.14 -64.14
CA ILE A 10 -17.26 -42.90 -64.84
C ILE A 10 -17.48 -41.68 -63.90
N LEU A 11 -16.49 -40.80 -63.87
CA LEU A 11 -16.38 -39.54 -63.11
C LEU A 11 -17.61 -38.63 -63.17
N THR A 12 -18.00 -38.04 -62.04
CA THR A 12 -18.85 -36.84 -61.99
C THR A 12 -18.06 -35.65 -61.43
N ASN A 13 -17.91 -34.65 -62.30
CA ASN A 13 -17.47 -33.29 -61.98
C ASN A 13 -18.42 -32.66 -60.95
N VAL A 14 -17.88 -32.15 -59.84
CA VAL A 14 -18.56 -31.11 -59.05
C VAL A 14 -17.97 -29.79 -59.48
N SER A 15 -18.74 -29.05 -60.29
CA SER A 15 -18.45 -27.68 -60.67
C SER A 15 -18.56 -26.77 -59.45
N LEU A 16 -17.49 -26.02 -59.16
CA LEU A 16 -17.48 -24.84 -58.30
C LEU A 16 -18.49 -23.81 -58.83
N TYR A 17 -19.54 -23.53 -58.06
CA TYR A 17 -20.34 -22.33 -58.26
C TYR A 17 -19.69 -21.17 -57.51
N SER A 18 -19.09 -20.24 -58.27
CA SER A 18 -18.78 -18.90 -57.81
C SER A 18 -20.09 -18.16 -57.53
N GLN A 19 -20.31 -17.74 -56.29
CA GLN A 19 -21.28 -16.68 -55.99
C GLN A 19 -20.53 -15.38 -55.72
N SER A 20 -20.35 -14.61 -56.78
CA SER A 20 -20.05 -13.18 -56.73
C SER A 20 -21.25 -12.45 -56.11
N LYS A 21 -21.18 -12.11 -54.82
CA LYS A 21 -22.06 -11.11 -54.20
C LYS A 21 -21.31 -9.79 -54.07
N GLY A 22 -21.55 -8.95 -55.07
CA GLY A 22 -21.61 -7.48 -54.98
C GLY A 22 -20.51 -6.77 -54.20
N VAL A 23 -19.34 -6.61 -54.83
CA VAL A 23 -18.57 -5.37 -54.63
C VAL A 23 -19.21 -4.36 -55.57
N SER A 24 -20.07 -3.49 -55.03
CA SER A 24 -20.33 -2.21 -55.68
C SER A 24 -18.98 -1.55 -55.91
N GLN A 25 -18.68 -1.17 -57.17
CA GLN A 25 -17.53 -0.33 -57.48
C GLN A 25 -17.54 0.83 -56.48
N LEU A 26 -16.50 0.90 -55.64
CA LEU A 26 -16.18 2.09 -54.89
C LEU A 26 -16.10 3.20 -55.95
N GLN A 27 -17.13 4.05 -56.00
CA GLN A 27 -16.98 5.36 -56.60
C GLN A 27 -15.66 5.90 -56.06
N THR A 28 -14.77 6.29 -56.95
CA THR A 28 -13.60 7.11 -56.65
C THR A 28 -14.06 8.23 -55.75
N VAL A 29 -13.87 8.04 -54.44
CA VAL A 29 -14.15 9.06 -53.43
C VAL A 29 -13.11 10.11 -53.72
N ASN A 30 -13.56 11.19 -54.36
CA ASN A 30 -12.84 12.43 -54.47
C ASN A 30 -12.14 12.72 -53.14
N SER A 31 -10.84 13.00 -53.21
CA SER A 31 -9.99 13.46 -52.11
C SER A 31 -10.80 14.27 -51.11
N LYS A 32 -10.95 13.76 -49.88
CA LYS A 32 -11.58 14.51 -48.78
C LYS A 32 -10.99 15.92 -48.77
N LEU A 33 -11.89 16.91 -48.68
CA LEU A 33 -11.55 18.32 -48.49
C LEU A 33 -10.53 18.45 -47.34
N PRO A 34 -9.61 19.44 -47.38
CA PRO A 34 -8.70 19.69 -46.27
C PRO A 34 -9.48 19.84 -44.96
N ALA A 35 -8.92 19.34 -43.86
CA ALA A 35 -9.57 19.38 -42.55
C ALA A 35 -10.04 20.80 -42.23
N THR A 36 -11.26 20.94 -41.70
CA THR A 36 -11.84 22.26 -41.35
C THR A 36 -11.02 22.96 -40.27
N SER A 37 -10.49 22.21 -39.31
CA SER A 37 -9.51 22.65 -38.31
C SER A 37 -8.69 21.45 -37.84
N THR A 38 -7.47 21.69 -37.35
CA THR A 38 -6.59 20.65 -36.79
C THR A 38 -6.32 20.96 -35.32
N TYR A 39 -6.55 19.98 -34.45
CA TYR A 39 -6.29 20.04 -33.02
C TYR A 39 -5.31 18.93 -32.63
N ALA A 40 -4.39 19.21 -31.71
CA ALA A 40 -3.36 18.26 -31.33
C ALA A 40 -3.09 18.22 -29.81
N VAL A 41 -2.89 17.01 -29.30
CA VAL A 41 -2.34 16.73 -27.98
C VAL A 41 -1.00 16.05 -28.16
N VAL A 42 0.04 16.61 -27.55
CA VAL A 42 1.43 16.16 -27.66
C VAL A 42 1.98 15.90 -26.27
N ILE A 43 2.36 14.65 -26.00
CA ILE A 43 2.87 14.18 -24.71
C ILE A 43 4.31 13.69 -24.88
N GLY A 44 5.21 14.13 -23.98
CA GLY A 44 6.60 13.69 -23.95
C GLY A 44 7.11 13.51 -22.53
N ILE A 45 7.61 12.32 -22.19
CA ILE A 45 8.03 12.00 -20.82
C ILE A 45 9.39 11.32 -20.85
N SER A 46 10.40 12.07 -20.39
CA SER A 46 11.77 11.58 -20.23
C SER A 46 12.10 11.26 -18.78
N ASP A 47 11.63 12.09 -17.83
CA ASP A 47 11.76 11.82 -16.40
C ASP A 47 10.48 11.21 -15.81
N TYR A 48 10.63 10.31 -14.84
CA TYR A 48 9.49 9.71 -14.15
C TYR A 48 9.53 10.02 -12.64
N GLN A 49 8.35 10.20 -12.05
CA GLN A 49 8.24 10.45 -10.61
C GLN A 49 8.76 9.26 -9.78
N ASP A 50 8.54 8.04 -10.26
CA ASP A 50 9.02 6.82 -9.63
C ASP A 50 10.39 6.43 -10.20
N GLY A 51 11.44 6.55 -9.39
CA GLY A 51 12.81 6.19 -9.78
C GLY A 51 13.04 4.71 -10.09
N GLY A 52 12.03 3.84 -9.92
CA GLY A 52 12.05 2.48 -10.43
C GLY A 52 11.78 2.35 -11.93
N ILE A 53 11.28 3.41 -12.57
CA ILE A 53 11.16 3.50 -14.04
C ILE A 53 12.46 4.13 -14.56
N PRO A 54 13.18 3.49 -15.49
CA PRO A 54 14.37 4.09 -16.08
C PRO A 54 14.01 5.35 -16.87
N ASP A 55 14.64 6.48 -16.57
CA ASP A 55 14.47 7.70 -17.36
C ASP A 55 14.88 7.47 -18.83
N LEU A 56 14.12 8.06 -19.74
CA LEU A 56 14.47 8.17 -21.16
C LEU A 56 15.29 9.45 -21.37
N ARG A 57 16.07 9.51 -22.45
CA ARG A 57 16.97 10.63 -22.70
C ARG A 57 16.31 11.74 -23.50
N PHE A 58 15.41 11.41 -24.42
CA PHE A 58 14.98 12.34 -25.47
C PHE A 58 13.48 12.36 -25.78
N ALA A 59 12.64 11.59 -25.07
CA ALA A 59 11.20 11.51 -25.33
C ALA A 59 10.47 12.86 -25.21
N ASP A 60 10.85 13.67 -24.22
CA ASP A 60 10.39 15.06 -24.08
C ASP A 60 10.83 15.94 -25.27
N LYS A 61 12.08 15.83 -25.71
CA LYS A 61 12.58 16.54 -26.90
C LYS A 61 11.87 16.12 -28.17
N ASP A 62 11.48 14.85 -28.28
CA ASP A 62 10.73 14.36 -29.43
C ASP A 62 9.33 14.97 -29.50
N ALA A 63 8.65 15.06 -28.37
CA ALA A 63 7.39 15.77 -28.25
C ALA A 63 7.54 17.27 -28.56
N GLU A 64 8.57 17.94 -28.04
CA GLU A 64 8.83 19.36 -28.36
C GLU A 64 9.08 19.59 -29.85
N ALA A 65 9.89 18.74 -30.48
CA ALA A 65 10.17 18.83 -31.90
C ALA A 65 8.91 18.57 -32.75
N PHE A 66 8.07 17.61 -32.37
CA PHE A 66 6.80 17.36 -33.06
C PHE A 66 5.82 18.53 -32.88
N ALA A 67 5.75 19.12 -31.67
CA ALA A 67 4.97 20.33 -31.42
C ALA A 67 5.45 21.52 -32.28
N ASN A 68 6.76 21.66 -32.46
CA ASN A 68 7.34 22.69 -33.34
C ASN A 68 7.05 22.44 -34.81
N TYR A 69 7.02 21.17 -35.24
CA TYR A 69 6.53 20.81 -36.57
C TYR A 69 5.07 21.27 -36.76
N LEU A 70 4.17 20.99 -35.83
CA LEU A 70 2.76 21.39 -35.90
C LEU A 70 2.57 22.92 -35.95
N ARG A 71 3.46 23.69 -35.31
CA ARG A 71 3.48 25.16 -35.37
C ARG A 71 3.99 25.72 -36.70
N SER A 72 4.69 24.91 -37.49
CA SER A 72 5.29 25.33 -38.76
C SER A 72 4.24 25.46 -39.89
N SER A 73 4.65 26.03 -41.03
CA SER A 73 3.83 26.07 -42.25
C SER A 73 3.43 24.68 -42.74
N ALA A 74 4.35 23.71 -42.65
CA ALA A 74 4.13 22.33 -43.08
C ALA A 74 3.17 21.56 -42.14
N GLY A 75 3.21 21.85 -40.84
CA GLY A 75 2.40 21.16 -39.83
C GLY A 75 1.05 21.82 -39.49
N GLY A 76 0.66 22.87 -40.20
CA GLY A 76 -0.67 23.48 -40.10
C GLY A 76 -0.78 24.76 -39.27
N LYS A 77 0.34 25.30 -38.77
CA LYS A 77 0.41 26.56 -37.99
C LYS A 77 -0.47 26.55 -36.72
N LEU A 78 -0.46 25.46 -35.98
CA LEU A 78 -1.27 25.33 -34.76
C LEU A 78 -0.79 26.31 -33.68
N ASP A 79 -1.72 27.05 -33.08
CA ASP A 79 -1.50 27.96 -31.96
C ASP A 79 -1.86 27.31 -30.59
N LYS A 80 -1.86 28.09 -29.50
CA LYS A 80 -2.16 27.60 -28.14
C LYS A 80 -3.60 27.10 -27.95
N ASP A 81 -4.53 27.51 -28.81
CA ASP A 81 -5.92 27.08 -28.79
C ASP A 81 -6.15 25.81 -29.62
N HIS A 82 -5.17 25.44 -30.45
CA HIS A 82 -5.20 24.24 -31.29
C HIS A 82 -4.18 23.16 -30.87
N LEU A 83 -3.27 23.46 -29.94
CA LEU A 83 -2.21 22.56 -29.50
C LEU A 83 -2.04 22.53 -27.98
N LYS A 84 -2.17 21.35 -27.37
CA LYS A 84 -1.81 21.09 -25.98
C LYS A 84 -0.53 20.27 -25.93
N VAL A 85 0.46 20.74 -25.18
CA VAL A 85 1.75 20.07 -25.00
C VAL A 85 1.96 19.82 -23.51
N LEU A 86 2.15 18.55 -23.12
CA LEU A 86 2.45 18.16 -21.75
C LEU A 86 3.79 17.42 -21.72
N ILE A 87 4.75 17.99 -20.98
CA ILE A 87 6.11 17.46 -20.87
C ILE A 87 6.44 17.11 -19.43
N ASN A 88 7.04 15.93 -19.22
CA ASN A 88 7.58 15.49 -17.93
C ASN A 88 6.53 15.65 -16.81
N GLN A 89 6.83 16.37 -15.72
CA GLN A 89 5.92 16.60 -14.59
C GLN A 89 4.52 17.16 -14.94
N GLN A 90 4.33 17.72 -16.14
CA GLN A 90 3.01 18.19 -16.60
C GLN A 90 2.14 17.05 -17.15
N ALA A 91 2.75 15.94 -17.56
CA ALA A 91 2.11 14.80 -18.19
C ALA A 91 1.68 13.73 -17.17
N THR A 92 0.94 14.14 -16.13
CA THR A 92 0.29 13.17 -15.23
C THR A 92 -0.87 12.47 -15.93
N MET A 93 -1.29 11.30 -15.45
CA MET A 93 -2.44 10.57 -16.01
C MET A 93 -3.70 11.43 -16.05
N ALA A 94 -3.92 12.26 -15.03
CA ALA A 94 -5.07 13.16 -14.96
C ALA A 94 -4.99 14.31 -15.98
N GLN A 95 -3.79 14.87 -16.21
CA GLN A 95 -3.59 15.92 -17.22
C GLN A 95 -3.65 15.36 -18.64
N PHE A 96 -3.15 14.15 -18.87
CA PHE A 96 -3.29 13.49 -20.15
C PHE A 96 -4.76 13.22 -20.49
N ALA A 97 -5.53 12.69 -19.53
CA ALA A 97 -6.98 12.52 -19.70
C ALA A 97 -7.69 13.86 -19.99
N ASN A 98 -7.37 14.92 -19.24
CA ASN A 98 -7.92 16.26 -19.47
C ASN A 98 -7.66 16.78 -20.89
N ALA A 99 -6.45 16.56 -21.42
CA ALA A 99 -6.10 16.96 -22.77
C ALA A 99 -6.88 16.17 -23.83
N LEU A 100 -7.11 14.87 -23.61
CA LEU A 100 -7.96 14.05 -24.50
C LEU A 100 -9.44 14.45 -24.44
N ASP A 101 -9.95 14.79 -23.26
CA ASP A 101 -11.31 15.31 -23.08
C ASP A 101 -11.49 16.64 -23.82
N TRP A 102 -10.47 17.51 -23.80
CA TRP A 102 -10.46 18.73 -24.59
C TRP A 102 -10.55 18.45 -26.10
N LEU A 103 -9.80 17.47 -26.63
CA LEU A 103 -9.92 17.07 -28.04
C LEU A 103 -11.33 16.57 -28.35
N TRP A 104 -11.88 15.72 -27.50
CA TRP A 104 -13.22 15.16 -27.67
C TRP A 104 -14.30 16.24 -27.76
N GLU A 105 -14.22 17.30 -26.97
CA GLU A 105 -15.23 18.35 -27.02
C GLU A 105 -15.07 19.32 -28.19
N ILE A 106 -13.81 19.67 -28.55
CA ILE A 106 -13.57 20.73 -29.53
C ILE A 106 -13.66 20.25 -30.97
N CYS A 107 -13.34 18.97 -31.22
CA CYS A 107 -13.33 18.42 -32.58
C CYS A 107 -14.76 18.20 -33.10
N LYS A 108 -15.01 18.67 -34.32
CA LYS A 108 -16.30 18.53 -35.02
C LYS A 108 -16.16 17.71 -36.29
N GLU A 109 -17.29 17.47 -36.96
CA GLU A 109 -17.32 16.75 -38.24
C GLU A 109 -16.43 17.44 -39.28
N GLY A 110 -15.45 16.70 -39.79
CA GLY A 110 -14.47 17.21 -40.76
C GLY A 110 -13.16 17.73 -40.17
N ASP A 111 -13.06 17.86 -38.84
CA ASP A 111 -11.81 18.26 -38.18
C ASP A 111 -10.80 17.10 -38.12
N GLN A 112 -9.54 17.46 -37.86
CA GLN A 112 -8.45 16.51 -37.61
C GLN A 112 -8.00 16.59 -36.15
N ALA A 113 -7.96 15.45 -35.47
CA ALA A 113 -7.43 15.29 -34.12
C ALA A 113 -6.11 14.51 -34.18
N ILE A 114 -5.03 15.07 -33.64
CA ILE A 114 -3.72 14.42 -33.55
C ILE A 114 -3.42 14.11 -32.07
N ILE A 115 -3.08 12.87 -31.78
CA ILE A 115 -2.60 12.43 -30.46
C ILE A 115 -1.19 11.90 -30.66
N TYR A 116 -0.20 12.61 -30.15
CA TYR A 116 1.21 12.20 -30.16
C TYR A 116 1.65 11.87 -28.73
N PHE A 117 2.27 10.71 -28.55
CA PHE A 117 2.85 10.28 -27.28
C PHE A 117 4.27 9.77 -27.49
N SER A 118 5.24 10.30 -26.75
CA SER A 118 6.60 9.77 -26.64
C SER A 118 6.94 9.50 -25.18
N GLY A 119 7.42 8.30 -24.88
CA GLY A 119 7.71 7.85 -23.52
C GLY A 119 7.70 6.33 -23.38
N HIS A 120 7.65 5.81 -22.15
CA HIS A 120 7.50 4.38 -21.93
C HIS A 120 6.10 3.87 -22.27
N GLY A 121 6.07 2.73 -22.95
CA GLY A 121 4.90 1.87 -23.08
C GLY A 121 5.25 0.48 -22.54
N ASP A 122 4.31 -0.13 -21.82
CA ASP A 122 4.54 -1.43 -21.19
C ASP A 122 3.24 -2.26 -21.14
N VAL A 123 3.37 -3.54 -20.81
CA VAL A 123 2.29 -4.53 -20.80
C VAL A 123 2.24 -5.26 -19.48
N GLU A 124 1.05 -5.37 -18.91
CA GLU A 124 0.86 -6.16 -17.69
C GLU A 124 0.62 -7.64 -18.06
N LYS A 125 1.66 -8.47 -17.91
CA LYS A 125 1.76 -9.82 -18.50
C LYS A 125 0.93 -10.92 -17.80
N LYS A 126 -0.26 -10.61 -17.26
CA LYS A 126 -0.95 -11.49 -16.28
C LYS A 126 -2.28 -12.08 -16.73
N SER A 127 -3.04 -11.40 -17.56
CA SER A 127 -4.26 -11.96 -18.16
C SER A 127 -3.95 -12.54 -19.55
N LEU A 128 -4.85 -13.37 -20.09
CA LEU A 128 -4.84 -13.76 -21.51
C LEU A 128 -4.80 -12.54 -22.44
N THR A 129 -5.34 -11.40 -22.00
CA THR A 129 -5.47 -10.17 -22.78
C THR A 129 -4.27 -9.22 -22.65
N GLN A 130 -3.40 -9.40 -21.64
CA GLN A 130 -2.21 -8.60 -21.36
C GLN A 130 -2.34 -7.11 -21.74
N PRO A 131 -3.18 -6.32 -21.03
CA PRO A 131 -3.46 -4.94 -21.42
C PRO A 131 -2.17 -4.12 -21.50
N GLY A 132 -2.06 -3.32 -22.57
CA GLY A 132 -0.98 -2.36 -22.74
C GLY A 132 -1.30 -1.02 -22.08
N PHE A 133 -0.25 -0.30 -21.70
CA PHE A 133 -0.32 0.98 -21.04
C PHE A 133 0.70 1.96 -21.62
N LEU A 134 0.35 3.24 -21.64
CA LEU A 134 1.27 4.37 -21.81
C LEU A 134 1.59 4.92 -20.42
N LEU A 135 2.86 4.94 -20.04
CA LEU A 135 3.25 5.36 -18.70
C LEU A 135 3.27 6.90 -18.62
N CYS A 136 2.39 7.46 -17.80
CA CYS A 136 2.40 8.90 -17.51
C CYS A 136 3.50 9.23 -16.49
N TRP A 137 3.78 10.50 -16.25
CA TRP A 137 4.86 10.91 -15.35
C TRP A 137 4.70 10.36 -13.92
N ASP A 138 3.46 10.25 -13.45
CA ASP A 138 3.08 9.72 -12.14
C ASP A 138 2.85 8.20 -12.14
N ALA A 139 3.25 7.48 -13.20
CA ALA A 139 3.17 6.04 -13.26
C ALA A 139 4.03 5.40 -12.16
N PRO A 140 3.51 4.38 -11.45
CA PRO A 140 4.35 3.58 -10.59
C PRO A 140 5.22 2.65 -11.44
N ALA A 141 6.42 2.32 -10.97
CA ALA A 141 7.32 1.37 -11.62
C ALA A 141 6.75 -0.06 -11.72
N ARG A 142 5.66 -0.31 -10.99
CA ARG A 142 4.99 -1.60 -10.82
C ARG A 142 3.49 -1.33 -10.61
N VAL A 143 2.59 -2.19 -11.13
CA VAL A 143 1.12 -2.12 -10.92
C VAL A 143 0.41 -1.00 -11.68
N TYR A 144 0.53 -0.97 -13.01
CA TYR A 144 -0.10 0.06 -13.86
C TYR A 144 -1.63 0.10 -13.73
N MET A 145 -2.28 -1.05 -13.49
CA MET A 145 -3.74 -1.13 -13.28
C MET A 145 -4.25 -0.35 -12.06
N ALA A 146 -3.38 0.06 -11.15
CA ALA A 146 -3.78 0.89 -10.03
C ALA A 146 -3.72 2.40 -10.31
N GLY A 147 -3.26 2.78 -11.50
CA GLY A 147 -3.29 4.12 -12.08
C GLY A 147 -1.90 4.75 -12.20
N GLY A 148 -1.86 6.03 -12.61
CA GLY A 148 -0.62 6.68 -13.09
C GLY A 148 -0.17 6.25 -14.49
N ALA A 149 -0.80 5.22 -15.06
CA ALA A 149 -0.59 4.79 -16.43
C ALA A 149 -1.92 4.85 -17.19
N PHE A 150 -1.87 5.21 -18.46
CA PHE A 150 -3.05 5.32 -19.32
C PHE A 150 -3.25 4.02 -20.07
N ALA A 151 -4.36 3.33 -19.80
CA ALA A 151 -4.69 2.05 -20.43
C ALA A 151 -4.97 2.24 -21.93
N LEU A 152 -4.34 1.43 -22.80
CA LEU A 152 -4.59 1.47 -24.24
C LEU A 152 -6.07 1.22 -24.62
N PRO A 153 -6.83 0.36 -23.92
CA PRO A 153 -8.28 0.25 -24.15
C PRO A 153 -9.04 1.58 -23.95
N MET A 154 -8.66 2.38 -22.93
CA MET A 154 -9.27 3.70 -22.72
C MET A 154 -8.90 4.66 -23.86
N LEU A 155 -7.63 4.65 -24.31
CA LEU A 155 -7.20 5.46 -25.44
C LEU A 155 -7.97 5.08 -26.71
N GLN A 156 -8.19 3.80 -26.94
CA GLN A 156 -8.96 3.32 -28.07
C GLN A 156 -10.43 3.77 -27.99
N GLU A 157 -11.03 3.80 -26.81
CA GLU A 157 -12.38 4.33 -26.62
C GLU A 157 -12.47 5.81 -27.01
N VAL A 158 -11.50 6.65 -26.60
CA VAL A 158 -11.42 8.06 -26.99
C VAL A 158 -11.28 8.20 -28.52
N VAL A 159 -10.36 7.46 -29.12
CA VAL A 159 -10.11 7.48 -30.57
C VAL A 159 -11.37 7.08 -31.35
N SER A 160 -12.04 6.03 -30.90
CA SER A 160 -13.25 5.52 -31.56
C SER A 160 -14.40 6.51 -31.40
N THR A 161 -14.50 7.18 -30.26
CA THR A 161 -15.52 8.22 -30.00
C THR A 161 -15.31 9.41 -30.93
N LEU A 162 -14.09 9.93 -31.02
CA LEU A 162 -13.73 11.01 -31.95
C LEU A 162 -14.01 10.64 -33.41
N SER A 163 -13.64 9.44 -33.84
CA SER A 163 -13.75 9.01 -35.24
C SER A 163 -15.19 8.68 -35.65
N THR A 164 -16.01 8.17 -34.73
CA THR A 164 -17.38 7.72 -35.02
C THR A 164 -18.46 8.73 -34.65
N GLN A 165 -18.39 9.35 -33.47
CA GLN A 165 -19.39 10.32 -33.00
C GLN A 165 -19.11 11.70 -33.58
N ASN A 166 -17.89 12.21 -33.40
CA ASN A 166 -17.51 13.53 -33.91
C ASN A 166 -17.20 13.49 -35.40
N LYS A 167 -17.00 12.30 -35.98
CA LYS A 167 -16.63 12.09 -37.39
C LYS A 167 -15.35 12.85 -37.78
N ALA A 168 -14.45 13.04 -36.82
CA ALA A 168 -13.14 13.64 -37.03
C ALA A 168 -12.18 12.62 -37.66
N MET A 169 -11.16 13.11 -38.36
CA MET A 169 -10.00 12.31 -38.73
C MET A 169 -9.07 12.22 -37.52
N VAL A 170 -8.81 11.02 -37.02
CA VAL A 170 -7.98 10.82 -35.82
C VAL A 170 -6.64 10.22 -36.22
N ILE A 171 -5.55 10.90 -35.88
CA ILE A 171 -4.18 10.44 -36.10
C ILE A 171 -3.55 10.19 -34.74
N VAL A 172 -3.22 8.93 -34.44
CA VAL A 172 -2.53 8.53 -33.22
C VAL A 172 -1.10 8.16 -33.56
N ILE A 173 -0.14 8.79 -32.90
CA ILE A 173 1.30 8.57 -33.09
C ILE A 173 1.91 8.20 -31.75
N THR A 174 2.56 7.04 -31.67
CA THR A 174 3.19 6.59 -30.42
C THR A 174 4.65 6.19 -30.63
N ASP A 175 5.53 6.98 -30.03
CA ASP A 175 6.95 6.67 -29.86
C ASP A 175 7.19 6.08 -28.47
N ALA A 176 6.70 4.86 -28.30
CA ALA A 176 6.76 4.14 -27.04
C ALA A 176 7.04 2.66 -27.28
N CYS A 177 7.83 2.04 -26.41
CA CYS A 177 8.04 0.59 -26.43
C CYS A 177 6.69 -0.15 -26.35
N HIS A 178 6.58 -1.31 -27.01
CA HIS A 178 5.35 -2.12 -27.02
C HIS A 178 4.09 -1.41 -27.57
N SER A 179 4.24 -0.28 -28.29
CA SER A 179 3.15 0.46 -28.94
C SER A 179 2.31 -0.38 -29.90
N GLY A 180 2.92 -1.42 -30.50
CA GLY A 180 2.29 -2.32 -31.47
C GLY A 180 0.97 -2.96 -31.01
N LYS A 181 0.69 -3.05 -29.70
CA LYS A 181 -0.60 -3.58 -29.22
C LYS A 181 -1.81 -2.69 -29.57
N LEU A 182 -1.60 -1.39 -29.81
CA LEU A 182 -2.66 -0.46 -30.23
C LEU A 182 -3.21 -0.78 -31.64
N ALA A 183 -2.48 -1.57 -32.43
CA ALA A 183 -2.85 -1.98 -33.79
C ALA A 183 -3.86 -3.14 -33.88
N GLY A 184 -3.99 -3.95 -32.83
CA GLY A 184 -4.70 -5.23 -32.90
C GLY A 184 -6.22 -5.13 -32.76
N SER A 185 -6.93 -6.08 -33.38
CA SER A 185 -8.37 -6.34 -33.14
C SER A 185 -8.66 -6.95 -31.76
N GLU A 186 -7.62 -7.29 -30.98
CA GLU A 186 -7.72 -7.93 -29.66
C GLU A 186 -8.28 -7.00 -28.57
N ILE A 187 -8.31 -5.68 -28.80
CA ILE A 187 -8.87 -4.69 -27.85
C ILE A 187 -10.40 -4.81 -27.75
N TYR A 188 -11.07 -5.31 -28.79
CA TYR A 188 -12.51 -5.61 -28.76
C TYR A 188 -12.75 -7.04 -29.21
N GLY A 189 -13.09 -7.93 -28.27
CA GLY A 189 -13.65 -9.23 -28.63
C GLY A 189 -14.88 -9.06 -29.52
N ALA A 190 -14.86 -9.63 -30.72
CA ALA A 190 -15.97 -10.00 -31.63
C ALA A 190 -17.23 -9.10 -31.79
N GLN A 191 -17.29 -7.85 -31.29
CA GLN A 191 -18.54 -7.07 -31.16
C GLN A 191 -18.66 -5.82 -32.04
N LEU A 192 -17.69 -5.54 -32.92
CA LEU A 192 -17.83 -4.43 -33.88
C LEU A 192 -18.59 -4.87 -35.14
N THR A 193 -19.64 -4.14 -35.51
CA THR A 193 -20.34 -4.34 -36.78
C THR A 193 -19.43 -3.96 -37.95
N GLY A 194 -19.58 -4.62 -39.11
CA GLY A 194 -18.74 -4.34 -40.29
C GLY A 194 -18.77 -2.89 -40.76
N GLN A 195 -19.84 -2.14 -40.46
CA GLN A 195 -19.94 -0.71 -40.76
C GLN A 195 -19.11 0.17 -39.82
N ASN A 196 -19.05 -0.16 -38.53
CA ASN A 196 -18.21 0.56 -37.56
C ASN A 196 -16.73 0.29 -37.83
N LEU A 197 -16.38 -0.95 -38.17
CA LEU A 197 -15.00 -1.29 -38.56
C LEU A 197 -14.58 -0.55 -39.84
N ALA A 198 -15.43 -0.49 -40.86
CA ALA A 198 -15.13 0.26 -42.09
C ALA A 198 -14.94 1.78 -41.85
N ARG A 199 -15.75 2.37 -40.95
CA ARG A 199 -15.59 3.79 -40.56
C ARG A 199 -14.31 4.02 -39.75
N GLN A 200 -14.00 3.10 -38.85
CA GLN A 200 -12.77 3.10 -38.08
C GLN A 200 -11.54 3.14 -38.99
N TYR A 201 -11.47 2.24 -39.97
CA TYR A 201 -10.39 2.23 -40.96
C TYR A 201 -10.36 3.45 -41.90
N ALA A 202 -11.49 4.14 -42.11
CA ALA A 202 -11.58 5.29 -43.01
C ALA A 202 -11.24 6.63 -42.33
N ASN A 203 -11.37 6.72 -41.01
CA ASN A 203 -11.20 7.95 -40.23
C ASN A 203 -10.11 7.86 -39.16
N GLU A 204 -9.42 6.72 -39.02
CA GLU A 204 -8.32 6.54 -38.06
C GLU A 204 -7.01 6.24 -38.80
N ILE A 205 -5.95 6.91 -38.35
CA ILE A 205 -4.57 6.62 -38.70
C ILE A 205 -3.81 6.32 -37.41
N LYS A 206 -3.08 5.22 -37.39
CA LYS A 206 -2.19 4.86 -36.27
C LYS A 206 -0.78 4.71 -36.80
N MET A 207 0.17 5.43 -36.21
CA MET A 207 1.60 5.38 -36.52
C MET A 207 2.34 4.98 -35.25
N LEU A 208 2.90 3.78 -35.23
CA LEU A 208 3.54 3.20 -34.06
C LEU A 208 5.03 3.04 -34.37
N SER A 209 5.88 3.43 -33.42
CA SER A 209 7.33 3.44 -33.60
C SER A 209 7.97 2.08 -33.89
N CYS A 210 7.34 0.99 -33.44
CA CYS A 210 7.86 -0.37 -33.58
C CYS A 210 6.75 -1.44 -33.61
N GLN A 211 7.10 -2.67 -33.99
CA GLN A 211 6.21 -3.84 -33.90
C GLN A 211 5.93 -4.23 -32.43
N PRO A 212 4.90 -5.05 -32.13
CA PRO A 212 4.52 -5.41 -30.74
C PRO A 212 5.66 -6.00 -29.88
N ASN A 213 6.64 -6.66 -30.50
CA ASN A 213 7.76 -7.34 -29.83
C ASN A 213 9.11 -6.62 -30.01
N GLU A 214 9.09 -5.36 -30.44
CA GLU A 214 10.28 -4.52 -30.65
C GLU A 214 10.31 -3.36 -29.64
N TYR A 215 11.44 -2.66 -29.60
CA TYR A 215 11.66 -1.50 -28.73
C TYR A 215 11.88 -0.24 -29.58
N SER A 216 11.48 0.91 -29.04
CA SER A 216 11.89 2.19 -29.65
C SER A 216 13.32 2.54 -29.23
N ILE A 217 14.08 3.11 -30.15
CA ILE A 217 15.52 3.38 -30.00
C ILE A 217 15.76 4.89 -30.06
N GLU A 218 16.61 5.39 -29.15
CA GLU A 218 16.97 6.81 -29.04
C GLU A 218 18.49 7.02 -28.95
N GLY A 219 18.98 8.18 -29.39
CA GLY A 219 20.41 8.45 -29.50
C GLY A 219 20.79 9.86 -29.96
N GLU A 220 22.03 10.27 -29.67
CA GLU A 220 22.56 11.60 -30.01
C GLU A 220 22.75 11.81 -31.52
N GLN A 221 22.93 10.71 -32.27
CA GLN A 221 23.12 10.73 -33.72
C GLN A 221 21.93 11.30 -34.49
N TRP A 222 20.73 11.31 -33.90
CA TRP A 222 19.53 11.87 -34.50
C TRP A 222 19.33 13.31 -34.03
N GLY A 223 19.88 14.27 -34.78
CA GLY A 223 19.66 15.70 -34.54
C GLY A 223 20.23 16.27 -33.24
N GLY A 224 21.18 15.58 -32.57
CA GLY A 224 21.73 15.99 -31.28
C GLY A 224 21.01 15.39 -30.07
N GLY A 225 20.18 14.35 -30.26
CA GLY A 225 19.53 13.58 -29.20
C GLY A 225 18.02 13.47 -29.38
N ARG A 226 17.55 12.41 -30.07
CA ARG A 226 16.15 12.12 -30.41
C ARG A 226 15.90 10.61 -30.60
N GLY A 227 14.64 10.19 -30.64
CA GLY A 227 14.21 8.85 -31.07
C GLY A 227 14.32 8.66 -32.58
N ALA A 228 14.77 7.47 -33.01
CA ALA A 228 14.98 7.16 -34.44
C ALA A 228 13.70 7.31 -35.27
N PHE A 229 12.57 6.83 -34.72
CA PHE A 229 11.26 6.98 -35.34
C PHE A 229 10.81 8.44 -35.38
N SER A 230 10.82 9.14 -34.25
CA SER A 230 10.34 10.54 -34.19
C SER A 230 11.18 11.52 -35.02
N TYR A 231 12.49 11.28 -35.11
CA TYR A 231 13.38 12.03 -35.99
C TYR A 231 12.95 11.87 -37.46
N ASN A 232 12.90 10.63 -37.93
CA ASN A 232 12.55 10.31 -39.32
C ASN A 232 11.08 10.66 -39.66
N LEU A 233 10.16 10.57 -38.69
CA LEU A 233 8.77 10.97 -38.86
C LEU A 233 8.65 12.44 -39.25
N ILE A 234 9.32 13.32 -38.51
CA ILE A 234 9.26 14.76 -38.75
C ILE A 234 9.94 15.12 -40.08
N ASP A 235 11.09 14.52 -40.37
CA ASP A 235 11.80 14.68 -41.64
C ASP A 235 10.95 14.25 -42.84
N GLY A 236 10.32 13.08 -42.72
CA GLY A 236 9.37 12.57 -43.71
C GLY A 236 8.19 13.53 -43.92
N LEU A 237 7.58 14.02 -42.84
CA LEU A 237 6.45 14.96 -42.87
C LEU A 237 6.82 16.35 -43.41
N TYR A 238 8.06 16.81 -43.25
CA TYR A 238 8.54 18.04 -43.88
C TYR A 238 8.72 17.92 -45.40
N GLY A 239 8.69 16.70 -45.94
CA GLY A 239 8.67 16.43 -47.37
C GLY A 239 9.75 15.47 -47.86
N LEU A 240 10.63 14.95 -46.99
CA LEU A 240 11.60 13.94 -47.43
C LEU A 240 10.94 12.62 -47.86
N ALA A 241 9.71 12.38 -47.41
CA ALA A 241 8.91 11.24 -47.87
C ALA A 241 8.21 11.46 -49.22
N ASP A 242 8.16 12.69 -49.77
CA ASP A 242 7.51 13.00 -51.05
C ASP A 242 8.31 12.44 -52.24
N GLY A 243 8.16 11.14 -52.47
CA GLY A 243 8.88 10.40 -53.51
C GLY A 243 8.37 10.69 -54.92
N ASN A 244 7.10 11.09 -55.06
CA ASN A 244 6.49 11.38 -56.36
C ASN A 244 6.63 12.87 -56.77
N LYS A 245 7.05 13.73 -55.83
CA LYS A 245 7.26 15.18 -55.97
C LYS A 245 5.99 15.97 -56.31
N ASP A 246 4.85 15.53 -55.79
CA ASP A 246 3.56 16.20 -55.95
C ASP A 246 3.31 17.30 -54.91
N LEU A 247 4.31 17.58 -54.06
CA LEU A 247 4.29 18.55 -52.97
C LEU A 247 3.36 18.19 -51.81
N PHE A 248 2.91 16.94 -51.74
CA PHE A 248 2.19 16.39 -50.60
C PHE A 248 2.86 15.10 -50.13
N VAL A 249 2.77 14.85 -48.82
CA VAL A 249 3.18 13.55 -48.26
C VAL A 249 1.92 12.74 -48.00
N SER A 250 1.76 11.63 -48.73
CA SER A 250 0.72 10.65 -48.46
C SER A 250 1.12 9.66 -47.35
N LEU A 251 0.13 9.01 -46.74
CA LEU A 251 0.39 7.96 -45.74
C LEU A 251 1.22 6.80 -46.32
N GLN A 252 1.02 6.46 -47.59
CA GLN A 252 1.81 5.43 -48.28
C GLN A 252 3.29 5.82 -48.43
N GLU A 253 3.55 7.07 -48.80
CA GLU A 253 4.90 7.61 -48.93
C GLU A 253 5.62 7.67 -47.60
N LEU A 254 4.98 8.24 -46.59
CA LEU A 254 5.52 8.30 -45.24
C LEU A 254 5.80 6.90 -44.69
N SER A 255 4.91 5.94 -44.94
CA SER A 255 5.09 4.55 -44.49
C SER A 255 6.34 3.91 -45.08
N ARG A 256 6.59 4.08 -46.38
CA ARG A 256 7.80 3.53 -47.01
C ARG A 256 9.05 4.23 -46.52
N TYR A 257 9.00 5.57 -46.43
CA TYR A 257 10.11 6.36 -45.94
C TYR A 257 10.53 5.92 -44.54
N LEU A 258 9.57 5.78 -43.62
CA LEU A 258 9.81 5.36 -42.25
C LEU A 258 10.32 3.92 -42.16
N GLU A 259 9.73 2.99 -42.91
CA GLU A 259 10.19 1.60 -42.95
C GLU A 259 11.64 1.51 -43.44
N ASP A 260 11.99 2.22 -44.51
CA ASP A 260 13.34 2.18 -45.08
C ASP A 260 14.38 2.86 -44.17
N HIS A 261 14.11 4.08 -43.68
CA HIS A 261 15.09 4.87 -42.95
C HIS A 261 15.25 4.39 -41.51
N VAL A 262 14.15 4.19 -40.77
CA VAL A 262 14.24 3.77 -39.36
C VAL A 262 14.91 2.41 -39.27
N THR A 263 14.50 1.42 -40.08
CA THR A 263 15.07 0.08 -40.06
C THR A 263 16.56 0.07 -40.43
N THR A 264 16.97 0.91 -41.38
CA THR A 264 18.38 0.98 -41.81
C THR A 264 19.27 1.69 -40.79
N GLU A 265 18.80 2.78 -40.21
CA GLU A 265 19.60 3.63 -39.31
C GLU A 265 19.83 3.00 -37.92
N VAL A 266 18.91 2.18 -37.44
CA VAL A 266 19.04 1.52 -36.13
C VAL A 266 19.87 0.23 -36.18
N ALA A 267 20.26 -0.23 -37.37
CA ALA A 267 21.03 -1.47 -37.53
C ALA A 267 22.34 -1.43 -36.73
N PRO A 268 22.71 -2.52 -36.00
CA PRO A 268 22.17 -3.87 -36.06
C PRO A 268 20.97 -4.15 -35.13
N MET A 269 20.45 -3.14 -34.42
CA MET A 269 19.21 -3.29 -33.64
C MET A 269 18.00 -3.38 -34.59
N VAL A 270 16.84 -3.76 -34.06
CA VAL A 270 15.61 -3.92 -34.86
C VAL A 270 14.53 -2.98 -34.34
N GLN A 271 14.07 -2.08 -35.20
CA GLN A 271 12.90 -1.24 -35.00
C GLN A 271 12.22 -1.04 -36.36
N VAL A 272 11.02 -1.60 -36.53
CA VAL A 272 10.23 -1.52 -37.75
C VAL A 272 8.91 -0.80 -37.45
N PRO A 273 8.74 0.45 -37.92
CA PRO A 273 7.51 1.20 -37.70
C PRO A 273 6.26 0.49 -38.23
N MET A 274 5.13 0.64 -37.54
CA MET A 274 3.84 0.09 -37.96
C MET A 274 2.86 1.21 -38.25
N ILE A 275 2.32 1.24 -39.48
CA ILE A 275 1.36 2.27 -39.90
C ILE A 275 0.07 1.63 -40.38
N ILE A 276 -1.05 2.11 -39.85
CA ILE A 276 -2.40 1.64 -40.16
C ILE A 276 -3.25 2.84 -40.55
N GLY A 277 -4.03 2.70 -41.62
CA GLY A 277 -4.95 3.72 -42.11
C GLY A 277 -5.12 3.67 -43.62
N ASN A 278 -5.89 4.61 -44.15
CA ASN A 278 -6.08 4.71 -45.59
C ASN A 278 -4.82 5.27 -46.28
N ARG A 279 -4.17 4.43 -47.10
CA ARG A 279 -2.87 4.70 -47.75
C ARG A 279 -2.83 5.96 -48.62
N ILE A 280 -3.95 6.36 -49.22
CA ILE A 280 -4.02 7.54 -50.10
C ILE A 280 -4.28 8.86 -49.34
N THR A 281 -4.36 8.82 -48.01
CA THR A 281 -4.60 10.03 -47.21
C THR A 281 -3.41 10.96 -47.27
N ARG A 282 -3.65 12.26 -47.56
CA ARG A 282 -2.64 13.31 -47.52
C ARG A 282 -2.44 13.76 -46.06
N LEU A 283 -1.19 13.79 -45.60
CA LEU A 283 -0.84 14.10 -44.22
C LEU A 283 -0.29 15.51 -44.06
N SER A 284 0.56 15.95 -44.99
CA SER A 284 1.20 17.27 -44.94
C SER A 284 1.41 17.83 -46.34
N SER A 285 1.55 19.15 -46.40
CA SER A 285 2.01 19.86 -47.60
C SER A 285 3.49 20.20 -47.47
N VAL A 286 4.24 20.05 -48.56
CA VAL A 286 5.68 20.28 -48.61
C VAL A 286 5.99 21.75 -48.89
N ASP A 287 6.74 22.38 -47.98
CA ASP A 287 7.32 23.70 -48.20
C ASP A 287 8.66 23.55 -48.91
N THR A 288 8.68 23.86 -50.21
CA THR A 288 9.86 23.68 -51.08
C THR A 288 11.10 24.43 -50.58
N LYS A 289 10.94 25.62 -49.99
CA LYS A 289 12.08 26.39 -49.46
C LYS A 289 12.66 25.75 -48.20
N PHE A 290 11.80 25.19 -47.35
CA PHE A 290 12.25 24.47 -46.16
C PHE A 290 12.92 23.15 -46.53
N LEU A 291 12.31 22.39 -47.45
CA LEU A 291 12.85 21.12 -47.94
C LEU A 291 14.24 21.30 -48.56
N GLU A 292 14.46 22.33 -49.39
CA GLU A 292 15.78 22.63 -49.95
C GLU A 292 16.85 22.93 -48.87
N ASN A 293 16.46 23.61 -47.79
CA ASN A 293 17.35 23.88 -46.66
C ASN A 293 17.65 22.61 -45.85
N LEU A 294 16.65 21.75 -45.66
CA LEU A 294 16.79 20.45 -44.99
C LEU A 294 17.69 19.50 -45.78
N SER A 295 17.45 19.34 -47.08
CA SER A 295 18.21 18.46 -47.99
C SER A 295 19.66 18.90 -48.23
N SER A 296 19.98 20.19 -48.01
CA SER A 296 21.34 20.71 -48.21
C SER A 296 22.24 20.64 -46.97
N GLY A 297 21.74 20.08 -45.84
CA GLY A 297 22.49 19.95 -44.59
C GLY A 297 22.90 21.29 -43.97
N LYS A 298 22.33 22.42 -44.45
CA LYS A 298 22.65 23.78 -43.99
C LYS A 298 21.93 24.17 -42.70
N ILE A 299 21.08 23.31 -42.17
CA ILE A 299 20.41 23.53 -40.89
C ILE A 299 21.35 23.08 -39.78
N ASN A 300 22.35 23.91 -39.47
CA ASN A 300 22.96 23.89 -38.15
C ASN A 300 21.85 24.21 -37.13
N GLN A 301 21.70 23.35 -36.13
CA GLN A 301 20.92 23.51 -34.91
C GLN A 301 20.73 24.99 -34.50
N THR A 302 19.68 25.66 -34.98
CA THR A 302 19.33 26.99 -34.46
C THR A 302 17.88 27.36 -34.74
N GLN A 303 17.15 27.59 -33.64
CA GLN A 303 15.94 28.40 -33.53
C GLN A 303 14.80 28.09 -34.52
N ILE A 304 14.12 26.97 -34.30
CA ILE A 304 12.82 26.72 -34.93
C ILE A 304 11.72 27.21 -33.97
N PHE A 305 11.36 28.48 -34.19
CA PHE A 305 10.26 29.29 -33.63
C PHE A 305 10.38 29.70 -32.15
N SER A 306 10.58 31.01 -31.92
CA SER A 306 10.15 31.65 -30.67
C SER A 306 8.66 31.35 -30.44
N PRO A 307 8.21 31.12 -29.20
CA PRO A 307 6.79 31.00 -28.92
C PRO A 307 6.14 32.29 -29.41
N VAL A 308 5.35 32.17 -30.48
CA VAL A 308 4.47 33.26 -30.89
C VAL A 308 3.47 33.36 -29.75
N ASP A 309 3.62 34.38 -28.91
CA ASP A 309 2.62 34.77 -27.93
C ASP A 309 1.42 35.37 -28.68
N SER A 310 0.65 34.51 -29.35
CA SER A 310 -0.74 34.79 -29.60
C SER A 310 -1.45 34.73 -28.25
N ARG A 311 -2.21 35.79 -27.92
CA ARG A 311 -3.18 35.75 -26.82
C ARG A 311 -4.14 34.60 -27.11
N GLY A 312 -4.28 33.66 -26.18
CA GLY A 312 -5.22 32.55 -26.36
C GLY A 312 -6.66 33.00 -26.10
N MET A 313 -7.63 32.17 -26.46
CA MET A 313 -9.06 32.40 -26.21
C MET A 313 -9.37 32.75 -24.75
N GLU A 314 -8.63 32.17 -23.79
CA GLU A 314 -8.72 32.50 -22.36
C GLU A 314 -8.35 33.96 -22.09
N ASP A 315 -7.23 34.44 -22.63
CA ASP A 315 -6.75 35.81 -22.43
C ASP A 315 -7.69 36.83 -23.08
N GLU A 316 -8.24 36.50 -24.26
CA GLU A 316 -9.23 37.34 -24.95
C GLU A 316 -10.53 37.47 -24.15
N ILE A 317 -11.08 36.34 -23.69
CA ILE A 317 -12.33 36.35 -22.92
C ILE A 317 -12.13 37.11 -21.61
N LEU A 318 -11.02 36.88 -20.91
CA LEU A 318 -10.76 37.54 -19.62
C LEU A 318 -10.51 39.04 -19.76
N ALA A 319 -9.89 39.50 -20.85
CA ALA A 319 -9.62 40.92 -21.08
C ALA A 319 -10.89 41.78 -21.11
N ASP A 320 -12.01 41.20 -21.57
CA ASP A 320 -13.31 41.87 -21.66
C ASP A 320 -14.17 41.72 -20.39
N MET A 321 -13.66 41.08 -19.33
CA MET A 321 -14.38 40.87 -18.06
C MET A 321 -14.17 42.00 -17.04
N ASP A 322 -15.15 42.16 -16.15
CA ASP A 322 -15.05 43.06 -14.99
C ASP A 322 -13.91 42.61 -14.05
N THR A 323 -13.23 43.56 -13.40
CA THR A 323 -12.06 43.30 -12.54
C THR A 323 -12.33 42.24 -11.47
N THR A 324 -13.54 42.22 -10.88
CA THR A 324 -13.95 41.23 -9.89
C THR A 324 -13.99 39.80 -10.44
N ILE A 325 -14.43 39.61 -11.69
CA ILE A 325 -14.49 38.29 -12.34
C ILE A 325 -13.07 37.82 -12.69
N GLN A 326 -12.23 38.73 -13.18
CA GLN A 326 -10.81 38.44 -13.43
C GLN A 326 -10.10 38.01 -12.14
N GLU A 327 -10.28 38.75 -11.04
CA GLU A 327 -9.72 38.40 -9.73
C GLU A 327 -10.22 37.04 -9.23
N LEU A 328 -11.52 36.77 -9.35
CA LEU A 328 -12.11 35.49 -8.95
C LEU A 328 -11.56 34.31 -9.77
N TYR A 329 -11.37 34.51 -11.07
CA TYR A 329 -10.77 33.51 -11.96
C TYR A 329 -9.29 33.27 -11.62
N GLN A 330 -8.53 34.31 -11.29
CA GLN A 330 -7.15 34.16 -10.82
C GLN A 330 -7.09 33.41 -9.48
N LEU A 331 -7.99 33.73 -8.53
CA LEU A 331 -8.09 32.99 -7.26
C LEU A 331 -8.41 31.51 -7.47
N PHE A 332 -9.26 31.18 -8.45
CA PHE A 332 -9.51 29.81 -8.87
C PHE A 332 -8.23 29.12 -9.36
N LYS A 333 -7.47 29.74 -10.27
CA LYS A 333 -6.20 29.17 -10.79
C LYS A 333 -5.17 28.97 -9.67
N ILE A 334 -5.00 29.94 -8.79
CA ILE A 334 -4.10 29.85 -7.64
C ILE A 334 -4.55 28.72 -6.71
N ALA A 335 -5.86 28.58 -6.44
CA ALA A 335 -6.36 27.51 -5.60
C ALA A 335 -6.12 26.10 -6.19
N LEU A 336 -6.21 25.95 -7.52
CA LEU A 336 -5.83 24.70 -8.19
C LEU A 336 -4.33 24.41 -8.04
N GLN A 337 -3.47 25.41 -8.26
CA GLN A 337 -2.02 25.29 -8.12
C GLN A 337 -1.59 24.94 -6.69
N ASP A 338 -2.21 25.59 -5.70
CA ASP A 338 -1.99 25.34 -4.26
C ASP A 338 -2.62 24.03 -3.78
N LYS A 339 -3.38 23.32 -4.63
CA LYS A 339 -4.18 22.14 -4.29
C LYS A 339 -5.17 22.40 -3.14
N ARG A 340 -5.67 23.64 -3.01
CA ARG A 340 -6.79 24.02 -2.12
C ARG A 340 -8.11 23.72 -2.82
N LEU A 341 -8.47 22.44 -2.92
CA LEU A 341 -9.53 21.97 -3.81
C LEU A 341 -10.94 22.15 -3.21
N LEU A 342 -11.18 21.53 -2.05
CA LEU A 342 -12.48 21.58 -1.36
C LEU A 342 -12.43 22.36 -0.04
N LEU A 343 -11.25 22.52 0.55
CA LEU A 343 -11.06 23.17 1.84
C LEU A 343 -9.95 24.26 1.76
N PRO A 344 -10.06 25.33 2.56
CA PRO A 344 -11.21 25.70 3.40
C PRO A 344 -12.42 26.14 2.56
N LEU A 345 -13.64 25.92 3.07
CA LEU A 345 -14.90 26.09 2.31
C LEU A 345 -15.10 27.47 1.65
N ASN A 346 -14.48 28.52 2.15
CA ASN A 346 -14.62 29.88 1.63
C ASN A 346 -13.44 30.36 0.76
N ALA A 347 -12.36 29.58 0.70
CA ALA A 347 -11.16 29.91 -0.04
C ALA A 347 -10.56 28.65 -0.68
N CYS A 348 -11.35 27.99 -1.52
CA CYS A 348 -10.96 26.79 -2.26
C CYS A 348 -11.46 26.86 -3.71
N ALA A 349 -10.87 26.02 -4.56
CA ALA A 349 -11.18 25.95 -5.97
C ALA A 349 -12.67 25.67 -6.22
N ASN A 350 -13.31 24.80 -5.44
CA ASN A 350 -14.74 24.51 -5.59
C ASN A 350 -15.61 25.78 -5.45
N THR A 351 -15.33 26.59 -4.43
CA THR A 351 -16.13 27.80 -4.14
C THR A 351 -15.95 28.87 -5.19
N TYR A 352 -14.74 29.01 -5.74
CA TYR A 352 -14.52 29.91 -6.86
C TYR A 352 -15.15 29.39 -8.15
N TYR A 353 -15.04 28.09 -8.42
CA TYR A 353 -15.66 27.43 -9.56
C TYR A 353 -17.18 27.57 -9.56
N ASP A 354 -17.86 27.29 -8.45
CA ASP A 354 -19.33 27.36 -8.34
C ASP A 354 -19.86 28.78 -8.61
N LYS A 355 -19.06 29.82 -8.31
CA LYS A 355 -19.40 31.21 -8.65
C LYS A 355 -19.16 31.48 -10.14
N LEU A 356 -18.00 31.09 -10.67
CA LEU A 356 -17.61 31.37 -12.05
C LEU A 356 -18.47 30.60 -13.08
N ILE A 357 -18.93 29.39 -12.76
CA ILE A 357 -19.80 28.60 -13.65
C ILE A 357 -21.21 29.19 -13.78
N GLY A 358 -21.63 30.02 -12.81
CA GLY A 358 -22.89 30.78 -12.88
C GLY A 358 -22.80 32.00 -13.80
N GLU A 359 -21.59 32.44 -14.17
CA GLU A 359 -21.38 33.63 -14.99
C GLU A 359 -21.55 33.32 -16.47
N SER A 360 -22.63 33.83 -17.07
CA SER A 360 -22.96 33.62 -18.49
C SER A 360 -21.89 34.17 -19.44
N LYS A 361 -21.19 35.24 -19.04
CA LYS A 361 -20.07 35.82 -19.80
C LYS A 361 -18.87 34.85 -19.93
N LEU A 362 -18.72 33.90 -19.01
CA LEU A 362 -17.68 32.89 -19.02
C LEU A 362 -18.10 31.57 -19.66
N GLN A 363 -19.28 31.51 -20.32
CA GLN A 363 -19.83 30.27 -20.88
C GLN A 363 -18.85 29.53 -21.81
N ARG A 364 -18.02 30.26 -22.55
CA ARG A 364 -16.98 29.70 -23.42
C ARG A 364 -15.81 29.05 -22.66
N LEU A 365 -15.58 29.42 -21.40
CA LEU A 365 -14.55 28.85 -20.53
C LEU A 365 -15.08 27.77 -19.58
N HIS A 366 -16.40 27.67 -19.41
CA HIS A 366 -17.05 26.72 -18.50
C HIS A 366 -16.50 25.32 -18.65
N SER A 367 -16.47 24.78 -19.88
CA SER A 367 -16.01 23.41 -20.11
C SER A 367 -14.54 23.22 -19.73
N SER A 368 -13.66 24.15 -20.13
CA SER A 368 -12.25 24.10 -19.77
C SER A 368 -12.04 24.19 -18.26
N MET A 369 -12.80 25.03 -17.57
CA MET A 369 -12.74 25.13 -16.11
C MET A 369 -13.20 23.84 -15.44
N THR A 370 -14.30 23.25 -15.91
CA THR A 370 -14.86 21.98 -15.40
C THR A 370 -13.82 20.88 -15.47
N ARG A 371 -13.20 20.68 -16.65
CA ARG A 371 -12.18 19.64 -16.85
C ARG A 371 -10.93 19.88 -16.03
N ASN A 372 -10.43 21.12 -15.99
CA ASN A 372 -9.24 21.46 -15.22
C ASN A 372 -9.46 21.22 -13.72
N PHE A 373 -10.66 21.55 -13.24
CA PHE A 373 -11.02 21.28 -11.85
C PHE A 373 -11.18 19.79 -11.57
N ALA A 374 -11.88 19.05 -12.42
CA ALA A 374 -12.05 17.60 -12.30
C ALA A 374 -10.70 16.87 -12.31
N ALA A 375 -9.78 17.26 -13.18
CA ALA A 375 -8.41 16.73 -13.22
C ALA A 375 -7.69 16.99 -11.90
N ALA A 376 -7.70 18.22 -11.39
CA ALA A 376 -7.07 18.58 -10.12
C ALA A 376 -7.66 17.81 -8.92
N LEU A 377 -8.98 17.54 -8.93
CA LEU A 377 -9.67 16.77 -7.89
C LEU A 377 -9.23 15.30 -7.80
N GLN A 378 -8.88 14.67 -8.92
CA GLN A 378 -8.44 13.27 -8.92
C GLN A 378 -6.91 13.11 -8.83
N ASP A 379 -6.14 14.07 -9.34
CA ASP A 379 -4.69 13.96 -9.57
C ASP A 379 -3.93 13.61 -8.29
N ASP A 380 -4.27 14.27 -7.19
CA ASP A 380 -3.58 14.04 -5.92
C ASP A 380 -3.96 12.72 -5.24
N ALA A 381 -5.22 12.31 -5.35
CA ALA A 381 -5.65 10.99 -4.88
C ALA A 381 -4.93 9.88 -5.66
N GLN A 382 -4.79 10.06 -6.98
CA GLN A 382 -4.07 9.14 -7.84
C GLN A 382 -2.60 9.04 -7.47
N GLN A 383 -1.89 10.17 -7.42
CA GLN A 383 -0.47 10.20 -7.06
C GLN A 383 -0.24 9.65 -5.65
N THR A 384 -1.17 9.86 -4.73
CA THR A 384 -1.08 9.28 -3.39
C THR A 384 -1.23 7.76 -3.44
N MET A 385 -2.21 7.25 -4.17
CA MET A 385 -2.39 5.82 -4.36
C MET A 385 -1.20 5.17 -5.07
N ASN A 386 -0.64 5.82 -6.10
CA ASN A 386 0.58 5.38 -6.78
C ASN A 386 1.75 5.34 -5.82
N ARG A 387 1.96 6.39 -5.03
CA ARG A 387 2.96 6.38 -3.95
C ARG A 387 2.72 5.25 -2.97
N TRP A 388 1.47 4.92 -2.63
CA TRP A 388 1.19 3.79 -1.73
C TRP A 388 1.54 2.47 -2.40
N LEU A 389 1.44 2.36 -3.72
CA LEU A 389 1.65 1.10 -4.44
C LEU A 389 3.09 0.91 -4.92
N SER A 390 3.78 2.00 -5.27
CA SER A 390 5.22 2.05 -5.53
C SER A 390 6.00 1.95 -4.23
N ILE A 391 5.55 2.70 -3.22
CA ILE A 391 5.99 2.59 -1.85
C ILE A 391 5.04 1.66 -1.11
N ASP A 392 5.19 0.37 -1.39
CA ASP A 392 4.87 -0.75 -0.50
C ASP A 392 4.36 -0.31 0.89
N ILE A 393 3.08 -0.55 1.13
CA ILE A 393 2.09 0.30 1.83
C ILE A 393 2.32 0.45 3.36
N HIS A 394 3.56 0.38 3.84
CA HIS A 394 3.94 0.75 5.20
C HIS A 394 4.68 2.08 5.31
N GLN A 395 5.34 2.55 4.24
CA GLN A 395 5.92 3.89 4.26
C GLN A 395 4.87 5.00 4.09
N THR A 396 3.66 4.71 3.65
CA THR A 396 2.58 5.72 3.61
C THR A 396 1.73 5.81 4.87
N VAL A 397 2.14 5.05 5.89
CA VAL A 397 1.77 5.33 7.28
C VAL A 397 2.96 5.89 8.07
N GLN A 398 4.23 5.79 7.61
CA GLN A 398 5.42 6.10 8.42
C GLN A 398 6.64 6.70 7.70
N SER A 399 6.52 7.27 6.50
CA SER A 399 7.60 8.05 5.87
C SER A 399 7.15 9.49 5.63
N GLY A 400 7.51 10.35 6.58
CA GLY A 400 7.76 11.74 6.28
C GLY A 400 8.99 11.86 5.38
N SER A 401 8.83 11.54 4.09
CA SER A 401 9.74 12.07 3.08
C SER A 401 9.62 13.59 3.13
N LYS A 402 10.74 14.23 3.46
CA LYS A 402 10.87 15.66 3.68
C LYS A 402 10.39 16.46 2.47
N ASN A 403 9.16 16.97 2.54
CA ASN A 403 8.85 18.30 2.01
C ASN A 403 8.83 19.28 3.17
N LYS A 404 9.64 20.33 3.07
CA LYS A 404 9.92 21.36 4.09
C LYS A 404 8.71 22.22 4.52
N SER A 405 7.47 21.79 4.27
CA SER A 405 6.28 22.61 4.55
C SER A 405 5.28 22.05 5.56
N GLU A 406 5.29 20.77 5.96
CA GLU A 406 4.25 20.26 6.87
C GLU A 406 4.79 19.26 7.91
N ASN A 407 5.15 19.78 9.09
CA ASN A 407 5.30 19.00 10.32
C ASN A 407 3.90 18.72 10.89
N ILE A 408 3.29 17.57 10.60
CA ILE A 408 2.06 17.15 11.28
C ILE A 408 2.22 15.71 11.79
N PRO A 409 2.06 15.44 13.10
CA PRO A 409 2.16 14.10 13.69
C PRO A 409 1.05 13.15 13.22
N ILE A 410 1.26 11.84 13.34
CA ILE A 410 0.32 10.74 13.05
C ILE A 410 -0.85 10.69 14.07
N LYS A 411 -1.54 11.81 14.27
CA LYS A 411 -2.98 11.77 14.47
C LYS A 411 -3.53 11.97 13.08
N VAL A 412 -4.37 11.04 12.61
CA VAL A 412 -5.37 11.35 11.59
C VAL A 412 -4.74 11.49 10.18
N PHE A 413 -5.26 10.77 9.18
CA PHE A 413 -4.90 11.06 7.79
C PHE A 413 -4.93 12.57 7.57
N SER A 414 -3.95 13.13 6.85
CA SER A 414 -3.96 14.57 6.57
C SER A 414 -5.34 14.97 6.07
N ASP A 415 -5.81 16.16 6.43
CA ASP A 415 -7.14 16.62 5.99
C ASP A 415 -7.29 16.51 4.45
N ARG A 416 -6.16 16.58 3.76
CA ARG A 416 -5.97 16.22 2.37
C ARG A 416 -6.40 14.79 2.02
N VAL A 417 -5.84 13.73 2.62
CA VAL A 417 -6.21 12.34 2.31
C VAL A 417 -7.66 12.04 2.70
N LYS A 418 -8.17 12.62 3.79
CA LYS A 418 -9.59 12.51 4.14
C LYS A 418 -10.53 13.11 3.11
N SER A 419 -10.07 14.13 2.38
CA SER A 419 -10.88 14.80 1.38
C SER A 419 -11.01 13.99 0.07
N TYR A 420 -10.16 12.97 -0.15
CA TYR A 420 -10.11 12.24 -1.42
C TYR A 420 -11.43 11.59 -1.83
N PRO A 421 -12.20 10.92 -0.96
CA PRO A 421 -13.52 10.41 -1.35
C PRO A 421 -14.43 11.51 -1.92
N SER A 422 -14.47 12.68 -1.25
CA SER A 422 -15.27 13.82 -1.71
C SER A 422 -14.72 14.45 -2.98
N CYS A 423 -13.39 14.52 -3.13
CA CYS A 423 -12.77 15.03 -4.36
C CYS A 423 -13.07 14.13 -5.55
N LEU A 424 -12.93 12.81 -5.40
CA LEU A 424 -13.18 11.82 -6.45
C LEU A 424 -14.66 11.78 -6.85
N GLU A 425 -15.56 11.87 -5.87
CA GLU A 425 -17.00 12.01 -6.13
C GLU A 425 -17.31 13.31 -6.88
N ARG A 426 -16.73 14.45 -6.45
CA ARG A 426 -16.92 15.73 -7.14
C ARG A 426 -16.39 15.68 -8.58
N ALA A 427 -15.24 15.06 -8.81
CA ALA A 427 -14.70 14.86 -10.16
C ALA A 427 -15.65 14.01 -11.01
N ALA A 428 -16.17 12.90 -10.47
CA ALA A 428 -17.12 12.03 -11.18
C ALA A 428 -18.43 12.76 -11.53
N VAL A 429 -18.94 13.62 -10.63
CA VAL A 429 -20.13 14.45 -10.90
C VAL A 429 -19.86 15.49 -11.97
N LEU A 430 -18.69 16.14 -11.97
CA LEU A 430 -18.33 17.15 -12.97
C LEU A 430 -18.18 16.55 -14.37
N LEU A 431 -17.65 15.32 -14.48
CA LEU A 431 -17.45 14.63 -15.75
C LEU A 431 -18.70 13.91 -16.27
N GLY A 432 -19.60 13.47 -15.37
CA GLY A 432 -20.82 12.75 -15.73
C GLY A 432 -20.66 11.23 -15.82
N GLN A 433 -21.80 10.52 -15.81
CA GLN A 433 -21.85 9.04 -15.70
C GLN A 433 -21.37 8.30 -16.95
N ASP A 434 -21.53 8.93 -18.13
CA ASP A 434 -21.14 8.36 -19.42
C ASP A 434 -19.64 8.55 -19.73
N HIS A 435 -18.90 9.24 -18.85
CA HIS A 435 -17.48 9.50 -19.03
C HIS A 435 -16.64 8.23 -18.81
N TYR A 436 -15.64 7.96 -19.66
CA TYR A 436 -14.80 6.75 -19.59
C TYR A 436 -14.03 6.61 -18.26
N LEU A 437 -13.77 7.71 -17.55
CA LEU A 437 -13.15 7.72 -16.21
C LEU A 437 -14.13 7.47 -15.05
N TYR A 438 -15.45 7.56 -15.27
CA TYR A 438 -16.43 7.57 -14.18
C TYR A 438 -16.34 6.33 -13.28
N THR A 439 -16.24 5.15 -13.89
CA THR A 439 -16.10 3.86 -13.18
C THR A 439 -14.83 3.82 -12.32
N THR A 440 -13.72 4.31 -12.85
CA THR A 440 -12.42 4.35 -12.16
C THR A 440 -12.44 5.33 -10.98
N LEU A 441 -13.07 6.50 -11.14
CA LEU A 441 -13.21 7.49 -10.07
C LEU A 441 -14.05 6.94 -8.91
N MET A 442 -15.17 6.26 -9.23
CA MET A 442 -16.03 5.63 -8.21
C MET A 442 -15.34 4.47 -7.51
N ALA A 443 -14.60 3.62 -8.23
CA ALA A 443 -13.80 2.56 -7.63
C ALA A 443 -12.80 3.14 -6.60
N ARG A 444 -12.06 4.19 -6.97
CA ARG A 444 -11.07 4.84 -6.08
C ARG A 444 -11.73 5.55 -4.89
N LYS A 445 -12.87 6.21 -5.09
CA LYS A 445 -13.67 6.79 -3.99
C LYS A 445 -13.89 5.76 -2.89
N TYR A 446 -14.48 4.60 -3.25
CA TYR A 446 -14.79 3.54 -2.30
C TYR A 446 -13.54 2.87 -1.71
N PHE A 447 -12.44 2.78 -2.48
CA PHE A 447 -11.15 2.34 -1.95
C PHE A 447 -10.69 3.25 -0.80
N PHE A 448 -10.69 4.58 -1.00
CA PHE A 448 -10.27 5.52 0.04
C PHE A 448 -11.23 5.52 1.24
N GLU A 449 -12.55 5.40 1.04
CA GLU A 449 -13.50 5.25 2.15
C GLU A 449 -13.17 4.02 3.02
N GLY A 450 -12.94 2.86 2.38
CA GLY A 450 -12.56 1.63 3.09
C GLY A 450 -11.19 1.74 3.77
N PHE A 451 -10.22 2.34 3.09
CA PHE A 451 -8.87 2.54 3.61
C PHE A 451 -8.84 3.45 4.84
N LEU A 452 -9.57 4.57 4.78
CA LEU A 452 -9.69 5.53 5.87
C LEU A 452 -10.34 4.90 7.10
N LEU A 453 -11.38 4.09 6.90
CA LEU A 453 -12.02 3.34 7.99
C LEU A 453 -11.03 2.33 8.61
N ALA A 454 -10.38 1.52 7.78
CA ALA A 454 -9.51 0.44 8.25
C ALA A 454 -8.24 0.94 8.96
N ASN A 455 -7.64 2.03 8.47
CA ASN A 455 -6.35 2.52 8.96
C ASN A 455 -6.47 3.73 9.89
N GLY A 456 -7.69 4.23 10.14
CA GLY A 456 -7.94 5.33 11.09
C GLY A 456 -7.77 4.95 12.57
N ASN A 457 -7.73 3.65 12.88
CA ASN A 457 -7.50 3.12 14.22
C ASN A 457 -6.41 2.04 14.17
N ARG A 458 -5.35 2.18 14.98
CA ARG A 458 -4.30 1.14 15.07
C ARG A 458 -4.75 -0.12 15.82
N ASN A 459 -5.89 -0.09 16.51
CA ASN A 459 -6.40 -1.25 17.23
C ASN A 459 -7.40 -2.04 16.37
N PRO A 460 -7.36 -3.38 16.43
CA PRO A 460 -8.38 -4.23 15.83
C PRO A 460 -9.79 -3.88 16.32
N SER A 461 -10.72 -3.67 15.40
CA SER A 461 -12.15 -3.56 15.70
C SER A 461 -12.94 -4.31 14.66
N LYS A 462 -13.75 -5.28 15.09
CA LYS A 462 -14.58 -6.10 14.20
C LYS A 462 -15.56 -5.24 13.41
N GLU A 463 -16.22 -4.28 14.07
CA GLU A 463 -17.19 -3.38 13.46
C GLU A 463 -16.55 -2.50 12.38
N ILE A 464 -15.36 -1.94 12.67
CA ILE A 464 -14.61 -1.13 11.69
C ILE A 464 -14.20 -2.00 10.50
N GLY A 465 -13.75 -3.23 10.76
CA GLY A 465 -13.36 -4.17 9.72
C GLY A 465 -14.51 -4.55 8.79
N GLU A 466 -15.68 -4.84 9.33
CA GLU A 466 -16.88 -5.16 8.53
C GLU A 466 -17.27 -3.96 7.64
N LYS A 467 -17.34 -2.75 8.22
CA LYS A 467 -17.63 -1.51 7.46
C LYS A 467 -16.60 -1.23 6.36
N ALA A 468 -15.31 -1.45 6.64
CA ALA A 468 -14.26 -1.25 5.66
C ALA A 468 -14.35 -2.28 4.51
N ILE A 469 -14.66 -3.55 4.82
CA ILE A 469 -14.89 -4.60 3.80
C ILE A 469 -16.07 -4.25 2.88
N GLU A 470 -17.16 -3.72 3.41
CA GLU A 470 -18.31 -3.26 2.59
C GLU A 470 -17.88 -2.20 1.57
N LYS A 471 -17.07 -1.23 1.98
CA LYS A 471 -16.51 -0.22 1.07
C LYS A 471 -15.60 -0.82 0.00
N PHE A 472 -14.76 -1.77 0.37
CA PHE A 472 -13.93 -2.48 -0.59
C PHE A 472 -14.74 -3.33 -1.58
N GLN A 473 -15.83 -3.95 -1.13
CA GLN A 473 -16.75 -4.65 -2.03
C GLN A 473 -17.45 -3.69 -2.99
N GLN A 474 -17.84 -2.49 -2.54
CA GLN A 474 -18.36 -1.44 -3.42
C GLN A 474 -17.32 -1.02 -4.46
N SER A 475 -16.05 -0.84 -4.06
CA SER A 475 -14.94 -0.56 -4.98
C SER A 475 -14.80 -1.64 -6.08
N LEU A 476 -14.88 -2.92 -5.69
CA LEU A 476 -14.81 -4.06 -6.62
C LEU A 476 -16.01 -4.19 -7.56
N GLN A 477 -17.18 -3.62 -7.23
CA GLN A 477 -18.32 -3.57 -8.15
C GLN A 477 -18.06 -2.62 -9.34
N TRP A 478 -17.27 -1.57 -9.12
CA TRP A 478 -16.85 -0.63 -10.17
C TRP A 478 -15.62 -1.13 -10.93
N GLN A 479 -14.68 -1.77 -10.23
CA GLN A 479 -13.46 -2.33 -10.81
C GLN A 479 -13.16 -3.71 -10.22
N ALA A 480 -13.55 -4.78 -10.93
CA ALA A 480 -13.47 -6.15 -10.43
C ALA A 480 -12.03 -6.62 -10.12
N GLU A 481 -11.05 -6.15 -10.88
CA GLU A 481 -9.63 -6.46 -10.69
C GLU A 481 -8.90 -5.27 -10.10
N HIS A 482 -8.82 -5.26 -8.76
CA HIS A 482 -8.16 -4.19 -8.03
C HIS A 482 -7.19 -4.76 -6.96
N PRO A 483 -5.87 -4.83 -7.25
CA PRO A 483 -4.91 -5.53 -6.39
C PRO A 483 -4.76 -4.87 -5.02
N ALA A 484 -4.75 -3.53 -4.96
CA ALA A 484 -4.70 -2.80 -3.69
C ALA A 484 -5.90 -3.10 -2.78
N VAL A 485 -7.11 -3.20 -3.36
CA VAL A 485 -8.32 -3.55 -2.61
C VAL A 485 -8.19 -4.96 -2.03
N PHE A 486 -7.80 -5.95 -2.84
CA PHE A 486 -7.62 -7.31 -2.35
C PHE A 486 -6.59 -7.41 -1.23
N TRP A 487 -5.47 -6.69 -1.34
CA TRP A 487 -4.47 -6.66 -0.28
C TRP A 487 -4.97 -5.97 0.99
N GLN A 488 -5.70 -4.86 0.89
CA GLN A 488 -6.32 -4.22 2.06
C GLN A 488 -7.35 -5.12 2.74
N MET A 489 -8.19 -5.80 1.95
CA MET A 489 -9.11 -6.81 2.47
C MET A 489 -8.37 -7.92 3.21
N SER A 490 -7.25 -8.42 2.65
CA SER A 490 -6.40 -9.41 3.32
C SER A 490 -5.95 -8.93 4.70
N GLN A 491 -5.42 -7.70 4.79
CA GLN A 491 -5.02 -7.11 6.06
C GLN A 491 -6.17 -6.99 7.06
N ILE A 492 -7.37 -6.58 6.62
CA ILE A 492 -8.53 -6.48 7.51
C ILE A 492 -8.95 -7.86 8.02
N TYR A 493 -9.00 -8.87 7.13
CA TYR A 493 -9.30 -10.24 7.54
C TYR A 493 -8.29 -10.77 8.54
N GLY A 494 -6.99 -10.51 8.34
CA GLY A 494 -5.93 -10.97 9.23
C GLY A 494 -5.84 -10.19 10.55
N TYR A 495 -5.93 -8.88 10.46
CA TYR A 495 -5.66 -7.99 11.59
C TYR A 495 -6.91 -7.66 12.41
N GLN A 496 -8.02 -7.31 11.76
CA GLN A 496 -9.24 -6.84 12.43
C GLN A 496 -10.26 -7.94 12.67
N LEU A 497 -10.49 -8.82 11.70
CA LEU A 497 -11.51 -9.87 11.76
C LEU A 497 -11.00 -11.23 12.26
N LEU A 498 -9.68 -11.39 12.35
CA LEU A 498 -9.01 -12.61 12.84
C LEU A 498 -9.32 -13.89 12.03
N LEU A 499 -9.53 -13.76 10.72
CA LEU A 499 -9.86 -14.84 9.79
C LEU A 499 -8.67 -15.16 8.86
N PRO A 500 -7.77 -16.11 9.24
CA PRO A 500 -6.54 -16.37 8.50
C PRO A 500 -6.76 -16.94 7.10
N ASP A 501 -7.80 -17.76 6.89
CA ASP A 501 -8.08 -18.36 5.58
C ASP A 501 -8.59 -17.30 4.59
N SER A 502 -9.44 -16.38 5.05
CA SER A 502 -9.89 -15.23 4.25
C SER A 502 -8.73 -14.27 3.97
N MET A 503 -7.86 -14.00 4.95
CA MET A 503 -6.63 -13.22 4.75
C MET A 503 -5.79 -13.83 3.62
N GLU A 504 -5.53 -15.14 3.67
CA GLU A 504 -4.75 -15.84 2.65
C GLU A 504 -5.41 -15.81 1.28
N LEU A 505 -6.73 -16.03 1.21
CA LEU A 505 -7.50 -15.98 -0.04
C LEU A 505 -7.37 -14.62 -0.74
N PHE A 506 -7.59 -13.53 0.00
CA PHE A 506 -7.55 -12.19 -0.59
C PHE A 506 -6.12 -11.75 -0.93
N ALA A 507 -5.12 -12.17 -0.16
CA ALA A 507 -3.72 -11.97 -0.55
C ALA A 507 -3.39 -12.75 -1.83
N LYS A 508 -3.87 -13.98 -1.98
CA LYS A 508 -3.70 -14.75 -3.23
C LYS A 508 -4.39 -14.07 -4.41
N LYS A 509 -5.58 -13.51 -4.25
CA LYS A 509 -6.22 -12.70 -5.31
C LYS A 509 -5.35 -11.50 -5.70
N ALA A 510 -4.77 -10.80 -4.72
CA ALA A 510 -3.82 -9.72 -5.00
C ALA A 510 -2.57 -10.24 -5.74
N MET A 511 -2.06 -11.43 -5.38
CA MET A 511 -0.96 -12.09 -6.09
C MET A 511 -1.36 -12.60 -7.47
N GLU A 512 -2.59 -13.03 -7.71
CA GLU A 512 -3.08 -13.47 -9.02
C GLU A 512 -3.15 -12.29 -9.99
N VAL A 513 -3.70 -11.17 -9.52
CA VAL A 513 -3.71 -9.90 -10.27
C VAL A 513 -2.30 -9.33 -10.39
N TYR A 514 -1.42 -9.54 -9.39
CA TYR A 514 -0.04 -9.05 -9.45
C TYR A 514 1.04 -10.02 -8.86
N PRO A 515 1.51 -11.10 -9.57
CA PRO A 515 2.47 -12.07 -9.01
C PRO A 515 3.88 -11.57 -8.69
N ARG A 516 4.27 -10.40 -9.19
CA ARG A 516 5.58 -9.77 -8.89
C ARG A 516 5.47 -8.79 -7.73
N TRP A 517 4.30 -8.66 -7.10
CA TRP A 517 4.16 -7.88 -5.87
C TRP A 517 4.71 -8.68 -4.72
N ILE A 518 5.77 -8.20 -4.08
CA ILE A 518 6.28 -8.88 -2.88
C ILE A 518 5.41 -8.64 -1.65
N VAL A 519 4.61 -7.58 -1.63
CA VAL A 519 3.88 -7.09 -0.45
C VAL A 519 2.86 -8.08 0.10
N PRO A 520 2.01 -8.71 -0.73
CA PRO A 520 1.09 -9.71 -0.22
C PRO A 520 1.83 -10.90 0.40
N TYR A 521 3.00 -11.28 -0.12
CA TYR A 521 3.80 -12.37 0.42
C TYR A 521 4.41 -12.01 1.77
N THR A 522 5.05 -10.85 1.88
CA THR A 522 5.66 -10.38 3.14
C THR A 522 4.60 -10.08 4.20
N THR A 523 3.42 -9.58 3.80
CA THR A 523 2.26 -9.36 4.69
C THR A 523 1.72 -10.66 5.25
N LEU A 524 1.54 -11.70 4.42
CA LEU A 524 1.13 -13.02 4.88
C LEU A 524 2.18 -13.63 5.79
N ALA A 525 3.46 -13.57 5.40
CA ALA A 525 4.56 -14.06 6.20
C ALA A 525 4.60 -13.41 7.60
N PHE A 526 4.44 -12.09 7.65
CA PHE A 526 4.39 -11.33 8.89
C PHE A 526 3.24 -11.79 9.78
N ASN A 527 2.00 -11.81 9.26
CA ASN A 527 0.81 -12.19 10.03
C ASN A 527 0.85 -13.66 10.48
N PHE A 528 1.28 -14.57 9.61
CA PHE A 528 1.44 -15.97 9.96
C PHE A 528 2.55 -16.19 10.99
N SER A 529 3.62 -15.39 10.98
CA SER A 529 4.68 -15.48 11.99
C SER A 529 4.25 -14.94 13.34
N GLN A 530 3.78 -13.69 13.36
CA GLN A 530 3.49 -12.94 14.59
C GLN A 530 2.21 -13.39 15.26
N LYS A 531 1.13 -13.42 14.49
CA LYS A 531 -0.22 -13.47 15.04
C LYS A 531 -0.75 -14.89 15.14
N TYR A 532 -0.65 -15.63 14.03
CA TYR A 532 -1.19 -16.97 13.95
C TYR A 532 -0.18 -18.07 14.32
N LYS A 533 1.12 -17.74 14.34
CA LYS A 533 2.22 -18.68 14.62
C LYS A 533 2.23 -19.90 13.68
N PHE A 534 1.74 -19.73 12.45
CA PHE A 534 1.76 -20.73 11.39
C PHE A 534 3.10 -20.67 10.63
N PHE A 535 4.17 -21.11 11.29
CA PHE A 535 5.54 -20.93 10.81
C PHE A 535 5.83 -21.60 9.45
N GLU A 536 5.19 -22.72 9.14
CA GLU A 536 5.35 -23.38 7.82
C GLU A 536 4.76 -22.53 6.69
N LYS A 537 3.55 -21.98 6.88
CA LYS A 537 2.95 -21.04 5.92
C LYS A 537 3.79 -19.77 5.80
N ALA A 538 4.24 -19.22 6.93
CA ALA A 538 5.08 -18.02 6.92
C ALA A 538 6.37 -18.23 6.11
N LYS A 539 7.04 -19.38 6.31
CA LYS A 539 8.25 -19.74 5.57
C LYS A 539 7.98 -19.90 4.07
N LEU A 540 6.89 -20.58 3.69
CA LEU A 540 6.49 -20.72 2.29
C LEU A 540 6.39 -19.37 1.58
N TYR A 541 5.69 -18.40 2.19
CA TYR A 541 5.53 -17.07 1.59
C TYR A 541 6.81 -16.25 1.59
N LEU A 542 7.70 -16.42 2.58
CA LEU A 542 9.02 -15.77 2.57
C LEU A 542 9.94 -16.33 1.47
N ASP A 543 9.94 -17.66 1.28
CA ASP A 543 10.73 -18.30 0.22
C ASP A 543 10.23 -17.86 -1.16
N GLN A 544 8.91 -17.71 -1.34
CA GLN A 544 8.32 -17.12 -2.55
C GLN A 544 8.71 -15.65 -2.74
N ALA A 545 8.63 -14.82 -1.69
CA ALA A 545 9.03 -13.41 -1.76
C ALA A 545 10.52 -13.26 -2.11
N MET A 546 11.38 -14.10 -1.54
CA MET A 546 12.83 -14.14 -1.81
C MET A 546 13.14 -14.51 -3.26
N ASN A 547 12.40 -15.47 -3.83
CA ASN A 547 12.53 -15.85 -5.24
C ASN A 547 12.09 -14.74 -6.20
N LEU A 548 11.17 -13.87 -5.76
CA LEU A 548 10.70 -12.73 -6.55
C LEU A 548 11.67 -11.54 -6.48
N ASP A 549 12.13 -11.18 -5.28
CA ASP A 549 13.00 -10.02 -5.07
C ASP A 549 13.86 -10.18 -3.81
N SER A 550 15.02 -10.82 -3.96
CA SER A 550 15.98 -10.97 -2.85
C SER A 550 16.73 -9.69 -2.49
N SER A 551 16.66 -8.67 -3.34
CA SER A 551 17.24 -7.34 -3.11
C SER A 551 16.32 -6.41 -2.32
N SER A 552 15.07 -6.79 -2.06
CA SER A 552 14.17 -5.97 -1.25
C SER A 552 14.46 -6.10 0.25
N ASP A 553 14.67 -4.96 0.89
CA ASP A 553 14.80 -4.81 2.34
C ASP A 553 13.65 -5.45 3.13
N LYS A 554 12.44 -5.50 2.56
CA LYS A 554 11.22 -6.00 3.23
C LYS A 554 11.16 -7.50 3.33
N VAL A 555 11.72 -8.21 2.36
CA VAL A 555 11.89 -9.66 2.47
C VAL A 555 12.78 -9.97 3.66
N TRP A 556 13.85 -9.19 3.83
CA TRP A 556 14.76 -9.31 4.97
C TRP A 556 14.11 -8.88 6.30
N ILE A 557 13.28 -7.83 6.32
CA ILE A 557 12.47 -7.48 7.50
C ILE A 557 11.50 -8.61 7.85
N GLY A 558 10.79 -9.17 6.86
CA GLY A 558 9.88 -10.30 7.03
C GLY A 558 10.57 -11.54 7.58
N LEU A 559 11.77 -11.87 7.07
CA LEU A 559 12.64 -12.92 7.61
C LEU A 559 13.07 -12.64 9.04
N GLY A 560 13.48 -11.41 9.33
CA GLY A 560 13.86 -10.98 10.67
C GLY A 560 12.72 -11.16 11.67
N VAL A 561 11.50 -10.72 11.32
CA VAL A 561 10.30 -10.90 12.13
C VAL A 561 9.96 -12.38 12.31
N TYR A 562 10.02 -13.18 11.23
CA TYR A 562 9.82 -14.63 11.30
C TYR A 562 10.77 -15.28 12.34
N HIS A 563 12.05 -14.91 12.30
CA HIS A 563 13.04 -15.44 13.24
C HIS A 563 12.85 -14.92 14.68
N ILE A 564 12.38 -13.67 14.88
CA ILE A 564 11.98 -13.18 16.22
C ILE A 564 10.93 -14.10 16.83
N TRP A 565 9.86 -14.42 16.08
CA TRP A 565 8.75 -15.21 16.60
C TRP A 565 9.09 -16.70 16.81
N LYS A 566 10.10 -17.21 16.09
CA LYS A 566 10.73 -18.51 16.37
C LYS A 566 11.79 -18.48 17.48
N LYS A 567 12.08 -17.31 18.06
CA LYS A 567 13.15 -17.09 19.06
C LYS A 567 14.56 -17.40 18.55
N GLU A 568 14.76 -17.34 17.23
CA GLU A 568 16.05 -17.53 16.55
C GLU A 568 16.77 -16.18 16.42
N TYR A 569 17.05 -15.52 17.55
CA TYR A 569 17.46 -14.11 17.59
C TYR A 569 18.72 -13.77 16.78
N LYS A 570 19.68 -14.70 16.67
CA LYS A 570 20.89 -14.48 15.87
C LYS A 570 20.59 -14.37 14.37
N LYS A 571 19.69 -15.24 13.85
CA LYS A 571 19.26 -15.15 12.45
C LYS A 571 18.42 -13.90 12.20
N ALA A 572 17.61 -13.49 13.19
CA ALA A 572 16.87 -12.23 13.12
C ALA A 572 17.82 -11.02 13.03
N GLU A 573 18.86 -10.97 13.86
CA GLU A 573 19.92 -9.95 13.79
C GLU A 573 20.53 -9.88 12.39
N ASP A 574 20.96 -11.01 11.83
CA ASP A 574 21.61 -11.06 10.51
C ASP A 574 20.66 -10.56 9.39
N ALA A 575 19.37 -10.90 9.47
CA ALA A 575 18.36 -10.44 8.51
C ALA A 575 18.12 -8.93 8.59
N PHE A 576 17.99 -8.34 9.79
CA PHE A 576 17.82 -6.89 9.91
C PHE A 576 19.08 -6.12 9.52
N ILE A 577 20.28 -6.64 9.81
CA ILE A 577 21.54 -6.06 9.31
C ILE A 577 21.54 -6.06 7.78
N LYS A 578 21.11 -7.15 7.14
CA LYS A 578 21.02 -7.22 5.67
C LYS A 578 20.01 -6.23 5.10
N SER A 579 18.86 -6.05 5.73
CA SER A 579 17.89 -5.01 5.38
C SER A 579 18.51 -3.61 5.45
N ILE A 580 19.21 -3.28 6.54
CA ILE A 580 19.88 -1.97 6.72
C ILE A 580 21.00 -1.74 5.70
N GLN A 581 21.69 -2.79 5.26
CA GLN A 581 22.71 -2.71 4.20
C GLN A 581 22.11 -2.40 2.83
N LEU A 582 20.89 -2.89 2.57
CA LEU A 582 20.16 -2.63 1.32
C LEU A 582 19.57 -1.22 1.33
N ASP A 583 18.97 -0.81 2.45
CA ASP A 583 18.47 0.54 2.66
C ASP A 583 18.68 0.99 4.11
N SER A 584 19.59 1.95 4.28
CA SER A 584 19.94 2.52 5.59
C SER A 584 18.92 3.53 6.14
N THR A 585 17.86 3.84 5.38
CA THR A 585 16.81 4.79 5.77
C THR A 585 15.58 4.13 6.37
N VAL A 586 15.52 2.78 6.38
CA VAL A 586 14.37 2.02 6.89
C VAL A 586 14.34 2.00 8.42
N SER A 587 13.52 2.88 9.01
CA SER A 587 13.39 3.02 10.47
C SER A 587 12.93 1.73 11.16
N ASP A 588 12.04 0.94 10.53
CA ASP A 588 11.50 -0.32 11.08
C ASP A 588 12.57 -1.40 11.29
N ALA A 589 13.57 -1.46 10.40
CA ALA A 589 14.67 -2.42 10.54
C ALA A 589 15.51 -2.13 11.79
N TYR A 590 15.79 -0.85 12.06
CA TYR A 590 16.44 -0.42 13.30
C TYR A 590 15.57 -0.68 14.54
N ASN A 591 14.25 -0.44 14.46
CA ASN A 591 13.35 -0.70 15.59
C ASN A 591 13.33 -2.19 15.96
N ASN A 592 13.16 -3.07 14.96
CA ASN A 592 13.11 -4.49 15.16
C ASN A 592 14.47 -5.08 15.57
N LEU A 593 15.58 -4.54 15.06
CA LEU A 593 16.92 -4.90 15.54
C LEU A 593 17.11 -4.50 17.01
N GLY A 594 16.60 -3.34 17.42
CA GLY A 594 16.52 -2.93 18.82
C GLY A 594 15.77 -3.96 19.67
N LEU A 595 14.60 -4.40 19.20
CA LEU A 595 13.82 -5.45 19.86
C LEU A 595 14.57 -6.80 19.96
N VAL A 596 15.30 -7.19 18.91
CA VAL A 596 16.18 -8.39 18.94
C VAL A 596 17.23 -8.24 20.04
N TYR A 597 17.87 -7.08 20.15
CA TYR A 597 18.87 -6.84 21.19
C TYR A 597 18.30 -6.80 22.61
N ILE A 598 17.07 -6.31 22.81
CA ILE A 598 16.35 -6.44 24.09
C ILE A 598 16.23 -7.92 24.47
N ASN A 599 15.78 -8.77 23.54
CA ASN A 599 15.60 -10.21 23.78
C ASN A 599 16.92 -10.95 24.01
N MET A 600 18.04 -10.44 23.48
CA MET A 600 19.38 -10.98 23.72
C MET A 600 20.06 -10.42 24.99
N GLY A 601 19.43 -9.47 25.69
CA GLY A 601 20.02 -8.79 26.86
C GLY A 601 21.11 -7.76 26.52
N LYS A 602 21.25 -7.37 25.24
CA LYS A 602 22.25 -6.40 24.76
C LYS A 602 21.68 -4.98 24.78
N TYR A 603 21.38 -4.47 25.98
CA TYR A 603 20.57 -3.24 26.14
C TYR A 603 21.20 -1.97 25.55
N ASP A 604 22.53 -1.80 25.59
CA ASP A 604 23.19 -0.62 25.01
C ASP A 604 23.03 -0.56 23.47
N LEU A 605 23.14 -1.73 22.81
CA LEU A 605 22.91 -1.84 21.38
C LEU A 605 21.44 -1.63 21.04
N ALA A 606 20.52 -2.10 21.90
CA ALA A 606 19.10 -1.86 21.73
C ALA A 606 18.77 -0.36 21.76
N GLU A 607 19.23 0.36 22.78
CA GLU A 607 18.98 1.81 22.91
C GLU A 607 19.49 2.58 21.70
N LYS A 608 20.72 2.30 21.25
CA LYS A 608 21.32 2.96 20.08
C LYS A 608 20.50 2.76 18.81
N ASN A 609 20.02 1.53 18.55
CA ASN A 609 19.22 1.24 17.36
C ASN A 609 17.82 1.87 17.44
N LEU A 610 17.18 1.84 18.60
CA LEU A 610 15.87 2.48 18.80
C LEU A 610 15.96 4.02 18.64
N GLN A 611 17.00 4.65 19.18
CA GLN A 611 17.25 6.08 18.97
C GLN A 611 17.50 6.41 17.49
N LYS A 612 18.24 5.54 16.76
CA LYS A 612 18.44 5.71 15.32
C LYS A 612 17.12 5.58 14.54
N SER A 613 16.26 4.65 14.93
CA SER A 613 14.92 4.48 14.35
C SER A 613 14.08 5.76 14.50
N ILE A 614 14.04 6.34 15.71
CA ILE A 614 13.33 7.60 16.00
C ILE A 614 13.97 8.79 15.25
N GLN A 615 15.29 8.80 15.06
CA GLN A 615 15.95 9.83 14.26
C GLN A 615 15.51 9.79 12.79
N LEU A 616 15.30 8.59 12.24
CA LEU A 616 14.83 8.39 10.87
C LEU A 616 13.35 8.74 10.73
N ASP A 617 12.52 8.38 11.71
CA ASP A 617 11.09 8.74 11.74
C ASP A 617 10.60 9.10 13.16
N SER A 618 10.62 10.39 13.48
CA SER A 618 10.18 10.86 14.81
C SER A 618 8.65 10.87 15.02
N THR A 619 7.87 10.50 14.01
CA THR A 619 6.40 10.63 14.02
C THR A 619 5.69 9.34 14.41
N ASN A 620 6.40 8.20 14.45
CA ASN A 620 5.81 6.90 14.70
C ASN A 620 5.78 6.50 16.18
N SER A 621 4.57 6.33 16.70
CA SER A 621 4.33 5.92 18.10
C SER A 621 4.92 4.55 18.46
N LEU A 622 5.11 3.63 17.50
CA LEU A 622 5.65 2.29 17.75
C LEU A 622 7.06 2.35 18.32
N GLN A 623 7.91 3.21 17.77
CA GLN A 623 9.33 3.28 18.14
C GLN A 623 9.53 3.82 19.55
N TYR A 624 8.75 4.84 19.93
CA TYR A 624 8.71 5.33 21.31
C TYR A 624 8.17 4.28 22.28
N ASN A 625 7.18 3.48 21.87
CA ASN A 625 6.68 2.36 22.67
C ASN A 625 7.76 1.28 22.88
N THR A 626 8.49 0.89 21.83
CA THR A 626 9.60 -0.09 21.95
C THR A 626 10.74 0.44 22.82
N LEU A 627 11.05 1.74 22.74
CA LEU A 627 12.02 2.38 23.64
C LEU A 627 11.54 2.42 25.10
N GLY A 628 10.25 2.70 25.33
CA GLY A 628 9.64 2.62 26.65
C GLY A 628 9.67 1.20 27.23
N PHE A 629 9.43 0.20 26.38
CA PHE A 629 9.58 -1.20 26.75
C PHE A 629 11.02 -1.55 27.14
N LEU A 630 12.03 -1.07 26.41
CA LEU A 630 13.43 -1.21 26.81
C LEU A 630 13.69 -0.59 28.18
N TYR A 631 13.27 0.67 28.40
CA TYR A 631 13.49 1.37 29.66
C TYR A 631 12.79 0.71 30.85
N ASN A 632 11.61 0.12 30.65
CA ASN A 632 10.97 -0.74 31.66
C ASN A 632 11.84 -1.96 32.03
N ASN A 633 12.45 -2.63 31.04
CA ASN A 633 13.30 -3.81 31.28
C ASN A 633 14.58 -3.46 32.04
N ILE A 634 15.18 -2.29 31.79
CA ILE A 634 16.38 -1.82 32.49
C ILE A 634 16.09 -0.93 33.71
N ARG A 635 14.83 -0.89 34.17
CA ARG A 635 14.35 -0.18 35.37
C ARG A 635 14.56 1.35 35.36
N ARG A 636 14.68 1.95 34.17
CA ARG A 636 14.75 3.40 33.95
C ARG A 636 13.33 3.98 33.82
N TYR A 637 12.55 3.89 34.88
CA TYR A 637 11.12 4.19 34.86
C TYR A 637 10.77 5.64 34.48
N PRO A 638 11.50 6.68 34.95
CA PRO A 638 11.23 8.06 34.53
C PRO A 638 11.37 8.27 33.01
N GLU A 639 12.41 7.68 32.40
CA GLU A 639 12.61 7.75 30.96
C GLU A 639 11.55 6.94 30.20
N ALA A 640 11.14 5.77 30.73
CA ALA A 640 10.07 4.96 30.16
C ALA A 640 8.74 5.76 30.10
N GLU A 641 8.36 6.42 31.19
CA GLU A 641 7.16 7.27 31.25
C GLU A 641 7.21 8.38 30.20
N GLN A 642 8.33 9.09 30.08
CA GLN A 642 8.47 10.19 29.12
C GLN A 642 8.25 9.73 27.67
N VAL A 643 8.89 8.63 27.25
CA VAL A 643 8.77 8.15 25.86
C VAL A 643 7.41 7.49 25.61
N LEU A 644 6.80 6.82 26.60
CA LEU A 644 5.46 6.23 26.45
C LEU A 644 4.37 7.30 26.37
N LEU A 645 4.48 8.37 27.15
CA LEU A 645 3.59 9.53 27.01
C LEU A 645 3.75 10.18 25.62
N LYS A 646 4.96 10.21 25.06
CA LYS A 646 5.16 10.65 23.67
C LYS A 646 4.48 9.72 22.66
N ALA A 647 4.57 8.40 22.85
CA ALA A 647 3.87 7.43 22.01
C ALA A 647 2.36 7.64 22.04
N ILE A 648 1.78 7.89 23.21
CA ILE A 648 0.34 8.17 23.41
C ILE A 648 -0.04 9.55 22.85
N GLN A 649 0.83 10.55 22.96
CA GLN A 649 0.61 11.87 22.34
C GLN A 649 0.51 11.74 20.82
N LEU A 650 1.39 10.96 20.21
CA LEU A 650 1.40 10.69 18.78
C LEU A 650 0.17 9.88 18.36
N ASN A 651 -0.20 8.86 19.14
CA ASN A 651 -1.40 8.07 18.92
C ASN A 651 -2.14 7.78 20.22
N SER A 652 -3.21 8.54 20.47
CA SER A 652 -3.99 8.45 21.71
C SER A 652 -4.73 7.13 21.88
N ASN A 653 -4.93 6.38 20.79
CA ASN A 653 -5.59 5.09 20.82
C ASN A 653 -4.58 3.94 20.87
N TYR A 654 -3.27 4.17 20.99
CA TYR A 654 -2.33 3.05 20.97
C TYR A 654 -2.34 2.25 22.29
N ILE A 655 -3.17 1.20 22.34
CA ILE A 655 -3.41 0.39 23.56
C ILE A 655 -2.10 -0.14 24.15
N GLU A 656 -1.19 -0.64 23.33
CA GLU A 656 0.04 -1.26 23.81
C GLU A 656 0.96 -0.26 24.53
N ALA A 657 1.03 1.00 24.06
CA ALA A 657 1.75 2.06 24.75
C ALA A 657 1.11 2.43 26.10
N GLN A 658 -0.22 2.46 26.16
CA GLN A 658 -0.94 2.68 27.42
C GLN A 658 -0.73 1.53 28.40
N VAL A 659 -0.77 0.27 27.93
CA VAL A 659 -0.45 -0.90 28.76
C VAL A 659 0.98 -0.82 29.29
N ASN A 660 1.95 -0.49 28.44
CA ASN A 660 3.35 -0.34 28.85
C ASN A 660 3.53 0.81 29.85
N LEU A 661 2.77 1.89 29.75
CA LEU A 661 2.76 2.98 30.73
C LEU A 661 2.18 2.51 32.08
N GLY A 662 1.07 1.77 32.05
CA GLY A 662 0.52 1.16 33.25
C GLY A 662 1.51 0.19 33.91
N VAL A 663 2.27 -0.57 33.12
CA VAL A 663 3.36 -1.42 33.61
C VAL A 663 4.49 -0.59 34.21
N THR A 664 4.88 0.54 33.61
CA THR A 664 5.87 1.46 34.18
C THR A 664 5.45 1.95 35.56
N TYR A 665 4.19 2.37 35.72
CA TYR A 665 3.65 2.79 37.03
C TYR A 665 3.60 1.64 38.02
N TYR A 666 3.21 0.45 37.60
CA TYR A 666 3.20 -0.73 38.46
C TYR A 666 4.61 -1.08 38.96
N LEU A 667 5.60 -1.14 38.06
CA LEU A 667 6.98 -1.50 38.39
C LEU A 667 7.71 -0.44 39.23
N SER A 668 7.28 0.83 39.15
CA SER A 668 7.77 1.92 39.99
C SER A 668 7.03 2.06 41.33
N GLY A 669 6.07 1.18 41.63
CA GLY A 669 5.30 1.18 42.88
C GLY A 669 4.10 2.14 42.90
N ARG A 670 3.87 2.90 41.81
CA ARG A 670 2.75 3.84 41.63
C ARG A 670 1.44 3.10 41.29
N ASN A 671 1.02 2.20 42.18
CA ASN A 671 -0.09 1.26 41.93
C ASN A 671 -1.45 1.93 41.66
N GLN A 672 -1.71 3.12 42.21
CA GLN A 672 -2.96 3.85 41.96
C GLN A 672 -3.03 4.39 40.53
N GLU A 673 -1.90 4.88 40.01
CA GLU A 673 -1.81 5.38 38.63
C GLU A 673 -1.84 4.24 37.62
N ALA A 674 -1.17 3.12 37.93
CA ALA A 674 -1.25 1.90 37.13
C ALA A 674 -2.70 1.40 37.00
N GLU A 675 -3.45 1.34 38.11
CA GLU A 675 -4.86 0.97 38.12
C GLU A 675 -5.70 1.88 37.22
N LYS A 676 -5.53 3.21 37.34
CA LYS A 676 -6.25 4.17 36.50
C LYS A 676 -5.98 3.93 35.00
N VAL A 677 -4.70 3.78 34.62
CA VAL A 677 -4.33 3.53 33.22
C VAL A 677 -4.89 2.20 32.70
N PHE A 678 -4.83 1.12 33.50
CA PHE A 678 -5.39 -0.16 33.06
C PHE A 678 -6.92 -0.13 32.94
N LEU A 679 -7.62 0.62 33.80
CA LEU A 679 -9.07 0.82 33.67
C LEU A 679 -9.41 1.61 32.40
N GLU A 680 -8.65 2.66 32.07
CA GLU A 680 -8.80 3.40 30.81
C GLU A 680 -8.57 2.49 29.58
N VAL A 681 -7.53 1.65 29.62
CA VAL A 681 -7.30 0.64 28.56
C VAL A 681 -8.49 -0.31 28.44
N ILE A 682 -9.04 -0.82 29.55
CA ILE A 682 -10.19 -1.75 29.53
C ILE A 682 -11.47 -1.07 29.02
N GLN A 683 -11.62 0.25 29.22
CA GLN A 683 -12.71 1.02 28.65
C GLN A 683 -12.58 1.16 27.13
N LEU A 684 -11.36 1.36 26.61
CA LEU A 684 -11.07 1.45 25.18
C LEU A 684 -11.11 0.08 24.49
N ASP A 685 -10.57 -0.94 25.15
CA ASP A 685 -10.54 -2.32 24.71
C ASP A 685 -10.77 -3.27 25.87
N SER A 686 -12.02 -3.72 25.97
CA SER A 686 -12.46 -4.64 27.01
C SER A 686 -11.84 -6.04 26.89
N THR A 687 -11.11 -6.32 25.80
CA THR A 687 -10.42 -7.57 25.50
C THR A 687 -8.91 -7.55 25.75
N SER A 688 -8.35 -6.43 26.24
CA SER A 688 -6.92 -6.33 26.54
C SER A 688 -6.50 -7.26 27.70
N VAL A 689 -5.96 -8.43 27.34
CA VAL A 689 -5.57 -9.49 28.27
C VAL A 689 -4.49 -9.01 29.25
N GLN A 690 -3.52 -8.23 28.77
CA GLN A 690 -2.43 -7.69 29.58
C GLN A 690 -2.95 -6.69 30.62
N ALA A 691 -3.85 -5.77 30.23
CA ALA A 691 -4.44 -4.80 31.17
C ALA A 691 -5.29 -5.50 32.23
N LEU A 692 -6.17 -6.44 31.82
CA LEU A 692 -6.99 -7.23 32.72
C LEU A 692 -6.14 -8.04 33.72
N GLY A 693 -5.08 -8.69 33.23
CA GLY A 693 -4.17 -9.48 34.05
C GLY A 693 -3.38 -8.65 35.05
N ASN A 694 -2.84 -7.50 34.63
CA ASN A 694 -2.11 -6.60 35.51
C ASN A 694 -3.02 -5.95 36.56
N LEU A 695 -4.23 -5.54 36.17
CA LEU A 695 -5.22 -5.02 37.10
C LEU A 695 -5.65 -6.07 38.14
N GLY A 696 -5.89 -7.31 37.70
CA GLY A 696 -6.17 -8.43 38.59
C GLY A 696 -5.03 -8.70 39.58
N ASN A 697 -3.78 -8.57 39.15
CA ASN A 697 -2.61 -8.70 40.02
C ASN A 697 -2.49 -7.54 41.03
N ILE A 698 -2.84 -6.31 40.64
CA ILE A 698 -2.91 -5.15 41.55
C ILE A 698 -3.95 -5.42 42.66
N TYR A 699 -5.16 -5.86 42.31
CA TYR A 699 -6.19 -6.18 43.31
C TYR A 699 -5.80 -7.36 44.20
N ARG A 700 -5.15 -8.39 43.65
CA ARG A 700 -4.60 -9.51 44.44
C ARG A 700 -3.60 -9.02 45.48
N LYS A 701 -2.66 -8.15 45.10
CA LYS A 701 -1.65 -7.58 46.03
C LYS A 701 -2.27 -6.69 47.11
N ARG A 702 -3.43 -6.08 46.86
CA ARG A 702 -4.19 -5.32 47.85
C ARG A 702 -5.20 -6.19 48.64
N SER A 703 -5.14 -7.52 48.50
CA SER A 703 -6.07 -8.47 49.12
C SER A 703 -7.55 -8.28 48.75
N ASN A 704 -7.85 -7.53 47.69
CA ASN A 704 -9.20 -7.44 47.11
C ASN A 704 -9.41 -8.63 46.16
N TYR A 705 -9.61 -9.81 46.74
CA TYR A 705 -9.75 -11.05 45.99
C TYR A 705 -10.98 -11.11 45.06
N PRO A 706 -12.16 -10.54 45.41
CA PRO A 706 -13.31 -10.53 44.50
C PRO A 706 -13.04 -9.82 43.17
N ASP A 707 -12.45 -8.62 43.20
CA ASP A 707 -12.11 -7.90 41.97
C ASP A 707 -10.95 -8.58 41.23
N ALA A 708 -9.95 -9.09 41.96
CA ALA A 708 -8.87 -9.87 41.35
C ALA A 708 -9.41 -11.06 40.55
N GLU A 709 -10.29 -11.86 41.14
CA GLU A 709 -10.94 -12.99 40.47
C GLU A 709 -11.72 -12.54 39.22
N LYS A 710 -12.54 -11.48 39.35
CA LYS A 710 -13.33 -10.93 38.24
C LYS A 710 -12.48 -10.60 37.02
N TYR A 711 -11.39 -9.84 37.19
CA TYR A 711 -10.55 -9.42 36.07
C TYR A 711 -9.67 -10.56 35.54
N LEU A 712 -9.13 -11.42 36.41
CA LEU A 712 -8.30 -12.56 36.00
C LEU A 712 -9.12 -13.61 35.23
N ARG A 713 -10.34 -13.92 35.67
CA ARG A 713 -11.25 -14.82 34.94
C ARG A 713 -11.58 -14.27 33.55
N LYS A 714 -11.83 -12.97 33.44
CA LYS A 714 -12.07 -12.33 32.14
C LYS A 714 -10.84 -12.45 31.22
N ALA A 715 -9.63 -12.20 31.73
CA ALA A 715 -8.40 -12.37 30.96
C ALA A 715 -8.23 -13.81 30.44
N ILE A 716 -8.50 -14.81 31.28
CA ILE A 716 -8.42 -16.24 30.92
C ILE A 716 -9.51 -16.64 29.91
N GLN A 717 -10.70 -16.04 30.02
CA GLN A 717 -11.79 -16.26 29.06
C GLN A 717 -11.42 -15.78 27.65
N ILE A 718 -10.70 -14.66 27.56
CA ILE A 718 -10.25 -14.09 26.29
C ILE A 718 -9.05 -14.86 25.73
N ASP A 719 -8.01 -15.06 26.54
CA ASP A 719 -6.85 -15.87 26.18
C ASP A 719 -6.58 -16.94 27.24
N SER A 720 -7.02 -18.15 26.93
CA SER A 720 -6.80 -19.30 27.81
C SER A 720 -5.31 -19.63 27.98
N ASN A 721 -4.41 -19.19 27.11
CA ASN A 721 -2.97 -19.44 27.21
C ASN A 721 -2.21 -18.33 27.96
N PHE A 722 -2.90 -17.30 28.46
CA PHE A 722 -2.28 -16.26 29.27
C PHE A 722 -2.00 -16.77 30.70
N PHE A 723 -0.87 -17.46 30.84
CA PHE A 723 -0.49 -18.20 32.03
C PHE A 723 -0.30 -17.30 33.26
N GLN A 724 0.07 -16.02 33.09
CA GLN A 724 0.18 -15.07 34.20
C GLN A 724 -1.17 -14.84 34.90
N ALA A 725 -2.27 -14.76 34.15
CA ALA A 725 -3.59 -14.64 34.77
C ALA A 725 -4.00 -15.95 35.47
N SER A 726 -3.69 -17.11 34.89
CA SER A 726 -3.94 -18.41 35.52
C SER A 726 -3.13 -18.57 36.82
N ALA A 727 -1.85 -18.18 36.81
CA ALA A 727 -0.97 -18.19 37.98
C ALA A 727 -1.53 -17.27 39.09
N ASN A 728 -1.87 -16.02 38.74
CA ASN A 728 -2.44 -15.08 39.70
C ASN A 728 -3.80 -15.54 40.26
N LEU A 729 -4.65 -16.17 39.45
CA LEU A 729 -5.94 -16.69 39.90
C LEU A 729 -5.77 -17.90 40.81
N GLY A 730 -4.83 -18.81 40.49
CA GLY A 730 -4.46 -19.91 41.38
C GLY A 730 -3.93 -19.41 42.72
N LEU A 731 -3.12 -18.34 42.73
CA LEU A 731 -2.65 -17.68 43.95
C LEU A 731 -3.80 -17.03 44.75
N VAL A 732 -4.80 -16.45 44.07
CA VAL A 732 -6.01 -15.92 44.72
C VAL A 732 -6.76 -17.04 45.45
N TYR A 733 -7.02 -18.16 44.78
CA TYR A 733 -7.71 -19.30 45.40
C TYR A 733 -6.90 -19.96 46.50
N HIS A 734 -5.58 -20.04 46.35
CA HIS A 734 -4.69 -20.50 47.41
C HIS A 734 -4.81 -19.64 48.68
N LYS A 735 -4.78 -18.31 48.54
CA LYS A 735 -4.98 -17.38 49.67
C LYS A 735 -6.36 -17.47 50.29
N LEU A 736 -7.40 -17.77 49.49
CA LEU A 736 -8.76 -18.04 49.97
C LEU A 736 -8.94 -19.46 50.54
N ARG A 737 -7.90 -20.30 50.54
CA ARG A 737 -7.94 -21.73 50.94
C ARG A 737 -8.96 -22.56 50.14
N GLN A 738 -9.25 -22.14 48.91
CA GLN A 738 -10.13 -22.82 47.95
C GLN A 738 -9.28 -23.77 47.09
N TRP A 739 -8.84 -24.87 47.71
CA TRP A 739 -7.85 -25.77 47.12
C TRP A 739 -8.32 -26.44 45.84
N LYS A 740 -9.60 -26.86 45.80
CA LYS A 740 -10.21 -27.55 44.64
C LYS A 740 -10.21 -26.65 43.41
N GLU A 741 -10.51 -25.37 43.62
CA GLU A 741 -10.52 -24.33 42.62
C GLU A 741 -9.09 -23.93 42.21
N ALA A 742 -8.14 -23.87 43.15
CA ALA A 742 -6.75 -23.50 42.88
C ALA A 742 -6.01 -24.51 41.99
N SER A 743 -6.24 -25.80 42.21
CA SER A 743 -5.50 -26.90 41.56
C SER A 743 -5.42 -26.84 40.03
N PRO A 744 -6.53 -26.74 39.27
CA PRO A 744 -6.45 -26.69 37.81
C PRO A 744 -5.67 -25.47 37.29
N PHE A 745 -5.80 -24.30 37.94
CA PHE A 745 -5.08 -23.10 37.54
C PHE A 745 -3.59 -23.18 37.86
N MET A 746 -3.25 -23.73 39.03
CA MET A 746 -1.86 -23.88 39.47
C MET A 746 -1.12 -24.95 38.66
N GLN A 747 -1.75 -26.08 38.35
CA GLN A 747 -1.21 -27.11 37.44
C GLN A 747 -0.87 -26.50 36.07
N LYS A 748 -1.78 -25.69 35.53
CA LYS A 748 -1.58 -24.99 34.27
C LYS A 748 -0.43 -23.98 34.34
N ALA A 749 -0.35 -23.22 35.43
CA ALA A 749 0.71 -22.25 35.67
C ALA A 749 2.09 -22.92 35.77
N VAL A 750 2.22 -24.00 36.55
CA VAL A 750 3.45 -24.79 36.70
C VAL A 750 3.87 -25.45 35.39
N LYS A 751 2.92 -25.97 34.60
CA LYS A 751 3.22 -26.53 33.28
C LYS A 751 3.80 -25.47 32.33
N ALA A 752 3.30 -24.24 32.40
CA ALA A 752 3.79 -23.12 31.59
C ALA A 752 5.14 -22.56 32.10
N LEU A 753 5.34 -22.51 33.41
CA LEU A 753 6.52 -21.97 34.08
C LEU A 753 7.16 -23.02 35.01
N PRO A 754 7.76 -24.10 34.46
CA PRO A 754 8.23 -25.23 35.26
C PRO A 754 9.41 -24.90 36.18
N LYS A 755 10.08 -23.76 35.94
CA LYS A 755 11.24 -23.26 36.70
C LYS A 755 10.88 -22.14 37.68
N ASN A 756 9.60 -21.94 37.98
CA ASN A 756 9.18 -20.97 38.99
C ASN A 756 8.95 -21.68 40.33
N GLU A 757 9.83 -21.42 41.29
CA GLU A 757 9.86 -21.99 42.63
C GLU A 757 8.57 -21.72 43.42
N LEU A 758 8.07 -20.48 43.40
CA LEU A 758 6.82 -20.09 44.06
C LEU A 758 5.64 -20.93 43.55
N LEU A 759 5.49 -21.07 42.23
CA LEU A 759 4.38 -21.82 41.65
C LEU A 759 4.48 -23.32 41.97
N GLN A 760 5.69 -23.89 42.00
CA GLN A 760 5.91 -25.27 42.42
C GLN A 760 5.55 -25.47 43.90
N ALA A 761 6.01 -24.57 44.77
CA ALA A 761 5.73 -24.62 46.21
C ALA A 761 4.23 -24.53 46.48
N VAL A 762 3.54 -23.58 45.84
CA VAL A 762 2.09 -23.40 46.00
C VAL A 762 1.31 -24.58 45.43
N LEU A 763 1.73 -25.17 44.30
CA LEU A 763 1.09 -26.39 43.78
C LEU A 763 1.25 -27.57 44.76
N GLY A 764 2.43 -27.72 45.36
CA GLY A 764 2.67 -28.72 46.39
C GLY A 764 1.74 -28.55 47.59
N ASP A 765 1.56 -27.31 48.06
CA ASP A 765 0.65 -26.99 49.16
C ASP A 765 -0.82 -27.25 48.79
N VAL A 766 -1.22 -26.93 47.57
CA VAL A 766 -2.56 -27.26 47.05
C VAL A 766 -2.78 -28.78 47.03
N TYR A 767 -1.80 -29.58 46.59
CA TYR A 767 -1.90 -31.05 46.65
C TYR A 767 -1.90 -31.59 48.08
N ALA A 768 -1.15 -30.98 49.00
CA ALA A 768 -1.15 -31.37 50.40
C ALA A 768 -2.54 -31.21 51.06
N HIS A 769 -3.35 -30.28 50.56
CA HIS A 769 -4.71 -30.01 51.03
C HIS A 769 -5.81 -30.71 50.21
N LEU A 770 -5.49 -31.23 49.02
CA LEU A 770 -6.42 -31.97 48.16
C LEU A 770 -6.18 -33.48 48.25
N ASP A 771 -7.14 -34.19 48.86
CA ASP A 771 -7.19 -35.66 48.95
C ASP A 771 -5.90 -36.34 49.48
N LEU A 772 -4.96 -35.57 50.05
CA LEU A 772 -3.63 -36.01 50.48
C LEU A 772 -2.88 -36.78 49.38
N ASP A 773 -2.74 -36.19 48.18
CA ASP A 773 -1.83 -36.72 47.16
C ASP A 773 -0.36 -36.44 47.56
N ILE A 774 0.07 -37.13 48.62
CA ILE A 774 1.32 -36.88 49.36
C ILE A 774 2.53 -36.97 48.44
N ASP A 775 2.54 -37.94 47.51
CA ASP A 775 3.66 -38.14 46.59
C ASP A 775 3.80 -36.96 45.62
N LYS A 776 2.68 -36.43 45.12
CA LYS A 776 2.70 -35.23 44.26
C LYS A 776 3.08 -33.99 45.03
N ALA A 777 2.58 -33.81 46.25
CA ALA A 777 2.95 -32.69 47.12
C ALA A 777 4.45 -32.69 47.41
N GLN A 778 4.99 -33.85 47.82
CA GLN A 778 6.40 -34.04 48.10
C GLN A 778 7.28 -33.75 46.88
N SER A 779 6.91 -34.30 45.71
CA SER A 779 7.63 -34.04 44.46
C SER A 779 7.65 -32.55 44.09
N CYS A 780 6.55 -31.82 44.29
CA CYS A 780 6.50 -30.39 44.03
C CYS A 780 7.41 -29.59 44.97
N PHE A 781 7.45 -29.93 46.26
CA PHE A 781 8.30 -29.27 47.24
C PHE A 781 9.79 -29.57 47.02
N GLU A 782 10.16 -30.83 46.74
CA GLU A 782 11.53 -31.20 46.34
C GLU A 782 11.98 -30.37 45.13
N LYS A 783 11.12 -30.25 44.12
CA LYS A 783 11.42 -29.46 42.93
C LYS A 783 11.51 -27.96 43.23
N ALA A 784 10.67 -27.43 44.11
CA ALA A 784 10.75 -26.04 44.53
C ALA A 784 12.07 -25.76 45.27
N ILE A 785 12.53 -26.67 46.13
CA ILE A 785 13.85 -26.58 46.80
C ILE A 785 15.00 -26.70 45.81
N GLU A 786 14.90 -27.59 44.80
CA GLU A 786 15.90 -27.71 43.74
C GLU A 786 16.06 -26.41 42.95
N LEU A 787 14.94 -25.72 42.68
CA LEU A 787 14.93 -24.45 41.96
C LEU A 787 15.47 -23.30 42.81
N ASP A 788 15.04 -23.21 44.06
CA ASP A 788 15.53 -22.20 45.01
C ASP A 788 15.57 -22.75 46.45
N PRO A 789 16.76 -23.15 46.94
CA PRO A 789 16.95 -23.62 48.31
C PRO A 789 16.76 -22.53 49.37
N GLU A 790 16.74 -21.25 48.99
CA GLU A 790 16.59 -20.13 49.91
C GLU A 790 15.13 -19.64 50.01
N TYR A 791 14.20 -20.22 49.24
CA TYR A 791 12.79 -19.83 49.28
C TYR A 791 12.09 -20.37 50.56
N PRO A 792 11.79 -19.52 51.56
CA PRO A 792 11.38 -20.00 52.89
C PRO A 792 10.06 -20.76 52.87
N ASP A 793 9.08 -20.25 52.12
CA ASP A 793 7.70 -20.75 52.10
C ASP A 793 7.61 -22.24 51.70
N THR A 794 8.52 -22.73 50.85
CA THR A 794 8.55 -24.17 50.52
C THR A 794 8.74 -25.01 51.78
N TYR A 795 9.66 -24.63 52.66
CA TYR A 795 9.91 -25.35 53.90
C TYR A 795 8.74 -25.27 54.88
N ARG A 796 8.01 -24.14 54.90
CA ARG A 796 6.77 -24.01 55.67
C ARG A 796 5.71 -25.00 55.21
N TYR A 797 5.45 -25.03 53.91
CA TYR A 797 4.48 -25.95 53.33
C TYR A 797 4.91 -27.41 53.54
N TYR A 798 6.22 -27.68 53.52
CA TYR A 798 6.73 -29.02 53.83
C TYR A 798 6.55 -29.42 55.29
N ALA A 799 6.68 -28.47 56.22
CA ALA A 799 6.39 -28.69 57.62
C ALA A 799 4.89 -29.01 57.82
N ASN A 800 3.99 -28.28 57.15
CA ASN A 800 2.55 -28.56 57.17
C ASN A 800 2.23 -29.96 56.64
N LEU A 801 2.82 -30.37 55.52
CA LEU A 801 2.68 -31.73 55.00
C LEU A 801 3.20 -32.79 56.00
N SER A 802 4.34 -32.52 56.66
CA SER A 802 4.93 -33.42 57.64
C SER A 802 4.03 -33.62 58.86
N LEU A 803 3.35 -32.56 59.34
CA LEU A 803 2.36 -32.66 60.41
C LEU A 803 1.15 -33.49 59.99
N ARG A 804 0.67 -33.32 58.76
CA ARG A 804 -0.43 -34.12 58.19
C ARG A 804 -0.06 -35.61 58.06
N LYS A 805 1.23 -35.92 57.93
CA LYS A 805 1.78 -37.29 57.97
C LYS A 805 2.05 -37.82 59.39
N ASN A 806 1.71 -37.06 60.45
CA ASN A 806 2.09 -37.33 61.84
C ASN A 806 3.62 -37.44 62.07
N GLN A 807 4.42 -36.73 61.28
CA GLN A 807 5.89 -36.71 61.35
C GLN A 807 6.37 -35.43 62.05
N THR A 808 6.05 -35.28 63.34
CA THR A 808 6.27 -34.02 64.10
C THR A 808 7.74 -33.57 64.15
N GLU A 809 8.71 -34.48 64.29
CA GLU A 809 10.14 -34.10 64.27
C GLU A 809 10.62 -33.61 62.91
N ALA A 810 10.09 -34.19 61.81
CA ALA A 810 10.36 -33.69 60.46
C ALA A 810 9.74 -32.29 60.27
N ALA A 811 8.53 -32.07 60.79
CA ALA A 811 7.88 -30.76 60.77
C ALA A 811 8.70 -29.70 61.51
N TRP A 812 9.24 -30.00 62.69
CA TRP A 812 10.16 -29.09 63.40
C TRP A 812 11.38 -28.75 62.57
N THR A 813 11.99 -29.76 61.93
CA THR A 813 13.18 -29.59 61.10
C THR A 813 12.91 -28.67 59.91
N TYR A 814 11.81 -28.88 59.18
CA TYR A 814 11.46 -28.04 58.05
C TYR A 814 11.03 -26.63 58.47
N LEU A 815 10.27 -26.49 59.57
CA LEU A 815 9.87 -25.18 60.09
C LEU A 815 11.09 -24.35 60.50
N GLU A 816 12.05 -24.94 61.24
CA GLU A 816 13.28 -24.24 61.62
C GLU A 816 14.12 -23.86 60.39
N LYS A 817 14.27 -24.76 59.41
CA LYS A 817 14.94 -24.43 58.14
C LYS A 817 14.30 -23.24 57.45
N GLY A 818 12.97 -23.22 57.33
CA GLY A 818 12.27 -22.09 56.72
C GLY A 818 12.54 -20.76 57.44
N LEU A 819 12.51 -20.77 58.77
CA LEU A 819 12.85 -19.60 59.59
C LEU A 819 14.31 -19.15 59.40
N GLU A 820 15.25 -20.08 59.24
CA GLU A 820 16.66 -19.78 58.93
C GLU A 820 16.84 -19.12 57.56
N LYS A 821 16.03 -19.51 56.57
CA LYS A 821 16.10 -18.98 55.21
C LYS A 821 15.57 -17.56 55.08
N GLY A 822 14.57 -17.18 55.88
CA GLY A 822 14.10 -15.81 55.91
C GLY A 822 12.86 -15.60 56.76
N VAL A 823 12.87 -14.52 57.52
CA VAL A 823 11.75 -13.99 58.30
C VAL A 823 11.50 -12.54 57.92
N GLY A 824 10.26 -12.19 57.59
CA GLY A 824 9.84 -10.85 57.17
C GLY A 824 8.32 -10.68 57.16
N GLU A 825 7.85 -9.46 56.88
CA GLU A 825 6.40 -9.15 56.87
C GLU A 825 5.61 -9.92 55.79
N ASP A 826 6.25 -10.28 54.67
CA ASP A 826 5.59 -10.96 53.55
C ASP A 826 5.89 -12.48 53.47
N GLN A 827 6.87 -12.97 54.23
CA GLN A 827 7.32 -14.37 54.24
C GLN A 827 7.69 -14.78 55.66
N PHE A 828 7.09 -15.87 56.18
CA PHE A 828 7.23 -16.28 57.58
C PHE A 828 6.90 -15.13 58.55
N ALA A 829 5.79 -14.41 58.33
CA ALA A 829 5.31 -13.47 59.33
C ALA A 829 4.89 -14.22 60.61
N PHE A 830 5.20 -13.65 61.77
CA PHE A 830 4.84 -14.26 63.05
C PHE A 830 3.32 -14.48 63.14
N GLU A 831 2.54 -13.50 62.69
CA GLU A 831 1.09 -13.53 62.65
C GLU A 831 0.56 -14.67 61.77
N ASP A 832 1.19 -14.92 60.62
CA ASP A 832 0.80 -16.00 59.71
C ASP A 832 1.06 -17.38 60.34
N LEU A 833 2.21 -17.56 60.99
CA LEU A 833 2.55 -18.81 61.70
C LEU A 833 1.62 -19.05 62.90
N GLN A 834 1.17 -17.98 63.57
CA GLN A 834 0.19 -18.06 64.66
C GLN A 834 -1.21 -18.38 64.16
N ALA A 835 -1.62 -17.82 63.03
CA ALA A 835 -2.93 -18.01 62.44
C ALA A 835 -3.07 -19.34 61.68
N ASP A 836 -1.96 -19.99 61.29
CA ASP A 836 -2.01 -21.25 60.53
C ASP A 836 -2.52 -22.42 61.40
N PRO A 837 -3.69 -23.03 61.11
CA PRO A 837 -4.23 -24.11 61.91
C PRO A 837 -3.36 -25.38 61.90
N ASP A 838 -2.55 -25.61 60.86
CA ASP A 838 -1.71 -26.81 60.78
C ASP A 838 -0.66 -26.85 61.91
N PHE A 839 -0.21 -25.69 62.39
CA PHE A 839 0.73 -25.58 63.49
C PHE A 839 0.09 -25.62 64.89
N GLU A 840 -1.22 -25.86 65.04
CA GLU A 840 -1.88 -25.82 66.36
C GLU A 840 -1.28 -26.83 67.35
N VAL A 841 -0.95 -28.04 66.89
CA VAL A 841 -0.33 -29.07 67.73
C VAL A 841 1.08 -28.65 68.16
N MET A 842 1.85 -28.06 67.26
CA MET A 842 3.20 -27.56 67.56
C MET A 842 3.16 -26.38 68.52
N ARG A 843 2.18 -25.46 68.40
CA ARG A 843 2.01 -24.30 69.28
C ARG A 843 1.84 -24.64 70.76
N LYS A 844 1.34 -25.84 71.07
CA LYS A 844 1.17 -26.33 72.45
C LYS A 844 2.47 -26.88 73.05
N ASP A 845 3.49 -27.11 72.24
CA ASP A 845 4.80 -27.61 72.65
C ASP A 845 5.74 -26.46 73.10
N LEU A 846 6.55 -26.70 74.14
CA LEU A 846 7.53 -25.74 74.64
C LEU A 846 8.60 -25.37 73.57
N LYS A 847 8.88 -26.28 72.62
CA LYS A 847 9.76 -26.02 71.47
C LYS A 847 9.27 -24.84 70.63
N TRP A 848 7.94 -24.65 70.49
CA TRP A 848 7.37 -23.52 69.75
C TRP A 848 7.79 -22.18 70.32
N LYS A 849 7.61 -22.01 71.64
CA LYS A 849 7.96 -20.76 72.33
C LYS A 849 9.44 -20.45 72.17
N THR A 850 10.28 -21.48 72.28
CA THR A 850 11.74 -21.36 72.12
C THR A 850 12.11 -20.94 70.69
N LEU A 851 11.51 -21.58 69.69
CA LEU A 851 11.75 -21.29 68.27
C LEU A 851 11.27 -19.88 67.90
N MET A 852 10.06 -19.49 68.31
CA MET A 852 9.52 -18.16 68.06
C MET A 852 10.32 -17.07 68.76
N GLN A 853 10.83 -17.30 69.97
CA GLN A 853 11.67 -16.33 70.68
C GLN A 853 13.04 -16.15 70.02
N LYS A 854 13.57 -17.19 69.36
CA LYS A 854 14.82 -17.13 68.58
C LYS A 854 14.67 -16.26 67.33
N TYR A 855 13.58 -16.42 66.57
CA TYR A 855 13.41 -15.75 65.27
C TYR A 855 12.51 -14.50 65.29
N PHE A 856 11.65 -14.34 66.29
CA PHE A 856 10.78 -13.17 66.49
C PHE A 856 10.84 -12.64 67.93
N PRO A 857 12.03 -12.23 68.42
CA PRO A 857 12.21 -11.83 69.82
C PRO A 857 11.30 -10.66 70.22
N ASP A 858 10.98 -9.74 69.30
CA ASP A 858 10.17 -8.56 69.59
C ASP A 858 8.67 -8.82 69.63
N LYS A 859 8.19 -9.91 69.02
CA LYS A 859 6.77 -10.33 69.06
C LYS A 859 6.46 -11.21 70.27
N MET A 860 7.50 -11.69 70.95
CA MET A 860 7.42 -12.61 72.10
C MET A 860 7.70 -11.91 73.46
N LYS A 861 7.93 -10.60 73.45
CA LYS A 861 7.94 -9.72 74.64
C LYS A 861 6.51 -9.39 75.03
#